data_AF-R7WDQ4-F1
#
_entry.id   AF-R7WDQ4-F1
#
_cell.length_a   1.000
_cell.length_b   1.000
_cell.length_c   1.000
_cell.angle_alpha   90.00
_cell.angle_beta   90.00
_cell.angle_gamma   90.00
#
_symmetry.space_group_name_H-M   'P 1'
#
loop_
_entity.id
_entity.type
_entity.pdbx_description
1 polymer ?
#
loop_
_entity_poly.entity_id
_entity_poly.type
_entity_poly.pdbx_seq_one_letter_code
_entity_poly.pdbx_strand_id
1 'polypeptide(L)'
;MATPKQTPKPNEGFEFVPHPELLMAARHGDWAQLERLLSKEEEVVDVELSCTTPIQAVTPARDSILHVVASRGDGDEFLKSATVIHGKAGHLLDARNKNGDTPLHCAALAGWGRMVAHLIGLARNGDGGDEKAKAMLRMQNDKGETVLHQAVRAGSRDLVGRLMSEDSQLARVPPGDGASPLYLAVSLGHDDIARQLQEKDEALSYCGPGGRNVLHVAVLKGEGITETTKMLLKWNKVKDLIKEAERSTGSTPVHVAASWGKSAVVRLLLDANPSAAYQPDTNGSFPIHVAAATNNVKTVSILLHGRQDSTELRDAKGRTFLHVAVQAEGWDVVRHACKSHTFSSSFMNMQDEEGKTALHLAVEVGNLQIFNRLFTNRHVKLNLINNMGQTPLDISSIKKPRGVHHQYLGDKRIRIHRLLRHVGAQSGAFRQDHFREEHVGSLDEKEQEKKISDSSQTLGIGSVLIATVAFTAAFALPGGYRADDHKKGGTPMLAGHYAFDVFIIATTLAFISAIASLSFLMYAGISMVDTRTRLRSFNISLAFMAGSSRSLGAAFTFGPYLVLAPVAHTTAVVSCAITTLMALVDIVWLIVFMAASELTVIKRLGVGQAWWRLPTMLLQILLWQFWPYIVIAGVVTYSRSKRMH
;
A
#
# COMPACT_ATOMS: atom_id res chain seq x y z
N MET A 1 21.47 52.73 -13.68
CA MET A 1 22.16 51.69 -14.47
C MET A 1 23.60 51.62 -14.03
N ALA A 2 23.89 50.73 -13.09
CA ALA A 2 25.25 50.41 -12.66
C ALA A 2 25.35 48.89 -12.73
N THR A 3 26.17 48.39 -13.63
CA THR A 3 26.46 46.97 -13.82
C THR A 3 27.15 46.41 -12.56
N PRO A 4 26.79 45.20 -12.09
CA PRO A 4 27.54 44.58 -11.02
C PRO A 4 28.92 44.18 -11.56
N LYS A 5 29.98 44.58 -10.83
CA LYS A 5 31.34 44.07 -11.05
C LYS A 5 31.31 42.54 -10.98
N GLN A 6 31.56 41.88 -12.10
CA GLN A 6 31.91 40.46 -12.14
C GLN A 6 33.19 40.27 -11.34
N THR A 7 33.11 39.46 -10.28
CA THR A 7 34.27 38.86 -9.65
C THR A 7 34.94 37.93 -10.66
N PRO A 8 36.28 37.91 -10.77
CA PRO A 8 36.96 37.04 -11.73
C PRO A 8 36.77 35.58 -11.32
N LYS A 9 36.27 34.74 -12.24
CA LYS A 9 36.31 33.28 -12.11
C LYS A 9 37.77 32.84 -12.07
N PRO A 10 38.27 32.13 -11.03
CA PRO A 10 39.54 31.45 -11.13
C PRO A 10 39.34 30.06 -11.75
N ASN A 11 40.19 29.72 -12.73
CA ASN A 11 40.50 28.36 -13.18
C ASN A 11 39.63 27.71 -14.28
N GLU A 12 39.39 28.41 -15.38
CA GLU A 12 39.22 27.76 -16.70
C GLU A 12 40.58 27.85 -17.43
N GLY A 13 41.47 26.86 -17.25
CA GLY A 13 42.77 26.84 -17.95
C GLY A 13 43.93 26.01 -17.34
N PHE A 14 43.70 25.07 -16.42
CA PHE A 14 44.78 24.20 -15.92
C PHE A 14 44.76 22.85 -16.65
N GLU A 15 45.76 22.63 -17.50
CA GLU A 15 46.07 21.35 -18.15
C GLU A 15 46.38 20.25 -17.13
N PHE A 16 45.93 19.03 -17.42
CA PHE A 16 46.17 17.83 -16.63
C PHE A 16 47.63 17.40 -16.79
N VAL A 17 48.46 17.58 -15.74
CA VAL A 17 49.86 17.14 -15.73
C VAL A 17 50.08 16.15 -14.59
N PRO A 18 49.97 14.84 -14.84
CA PRO A 18 50.27 13.82 -13.84
C PRO A 18 51.79 13.67 -13.71
N HIS A 19 52.32 13.78 -12.49
CA HIS A 19 53.70 13.40 -12.16
C HIS A 19 53.67 12.07 -11.39
N PRO A 20 53.76 10.90 -12.06
CA PRO A 20 53.41 9.62 -11.46
C PRO A 20 54.32 9.25 -10.29
N GLU A 21 55.62 9.51 -10.41
CA GLU A 21 56.60 9.21 -9.36
C GLU A 21 56.36 10.04 -8.09
N LEU A 22 55.99 11.32 -8.25
CA LEU A 22 55.73 12.23 -7.14
C LEU A 22 54.43 11.85 -6.42
N LEU A 23 53.37 11.53 -7.17
CA LEU A 23 52.11 11.05 -6.63
C LEU A 23 52.25 9.67 -5.97
N MET A 24 53.12 8.79 -6.48
CA MET A 24 53.42 7.51 -5.87
C MET A 24 54.20 7.67 -4.56
N ALA A 25 55.21 8.55 -4.52
CA ALA A 25 55.93 8.88 -3.28
C ALA A 25 54.98 9.46 -2.22
N ALA A 26 54.11 10.40 -2.61
CA ALA A 26 53.05 10.95 -1.75
C ALA A 26 52.07 9.88 -1.24
N ARG A 27 51.73 8.90 -2.08
CA ARG A 27 50.84 7.80 -1.72
C ARG A 27 51.45 6.84 -0.70
N HIS A 28 52.76 6.63 -0.76
CA HIS A 28 53.49 5.76 0.15
C HIS A 28 54.03 6.47 1.41
N GLY A 29 53.97 7.80 1.44
CA GLY A 29 54.52 8.59 2.56
C GLY A 29 56.05 8.61 2.56
N ASP A 30 56.69 8.37 1.42
CA ASP A 30 58.16 8.41 1.29
C ASP A 30 58.64 9.86 1.25
N TRP A 31 58.79 10.46 2.44
CA TRP A 31 59.18 11.86 2.58
C TRP A 31 60.58 12.14 2.01
N ALA A 32 61.49 11.17 2.04
CA ALA A 32 62.85 11.32 1.52
C ALA A 32 62.84 11.37 -0.02
N GLN A 33 62.03 10.51 -0.66
CA GLN A 33 61.82 10.58 -2.10
C GLN A 33 61.10 11.87 -2.51
N LEU A 34 60.09 12.31 -1.75
CA LEU A 34 59.41 13.59 -1.98
C LEU A 34 60.35 14.77 -1.87
N GLU A 35 61.18 14.85 -0.82
CA GLU A 35 62.16 15.91 -0.64
C GLU A 35 63.19 15.92 -1.77
N ARG A 36 63.67 14.75 -2.20
CA ARG A 36 64.61 14.65 -3.33
C ARG A 36 63.99 15.12 -4.64
N LEU A 37 62.74 14.73 -4.92
CA LEU A 37 62.04 15.11 -6.15
C LEU A 37 61.72 16.62 -6.15
N LEU A 38 61.30 17.17 -5.01
CA LEU A 38 60.99 18.60 -4.86
C LEU A 38 62.24 19.50 -4.84
N SER A 39 63.41 18.97 -4.43
CA SER A 39 64.68 19.73 -4.40
C SER A 39 65.50 19.63 -5.70
N LYS A 40 65.36 18.57 -6.49
CA LYS A 40 66.10 18.39 -7.76
C LYS A 40 65.78 19.43 -8.84
N GLU A 41 64.71 20.18 -8.67
CA GLU A 41 64.19 21.08 -9.70
C GLU A 41 64.37 22.57 -9.36
N GLU A 42 64.92 22.89 -8.18
CA GLU A 42 65.45 24.24 -7.88
C GLU A 42 66.73 24.54 -8.69
N GLU A 43 67.42 23.52 -9.21
CA GLU A 43 68.65 23.68 -10.02
C GLU A 43 68.40 23.89 -11.52
N VAL A 44 67.17 23.69 -12.03
CA VAL A 44 66.84 23.87 -13.46
C VAL A 44 66.05 25.17 -13.65
N VAL A 45 66.69 26.30 -13.39
CA VAL A 45 66.24 27.61 -13.87
C VAL A 45 67.18 28.01 -15.01
N ASP A 46 66.87 27.56 -16.22
CA ASP A 46 67.04 28.37 -17.43
C ASP A 46 66.46 27.64 -18.66
N VAL A 47 65.94 28.46 -19.58
CA VAL A 47 65.45 28.19 -20.94
C VAL A 47 63.92 28.00 -21.09
N GLU A 48 63.34 29.09 -21.58
CA GLU A 48 62.09 29.29 -22.30
C GLU A 48 61.46 28.04 -22.98
N LEU A 49 60.41 27.46 -22.37
CA LEU A 49 59.14 27.06 -23.01
C LEU A 49 58.16 26.54 -21.94
N SER A 50 57.08 27.30 -21.68
CA SER A 50 55.88 26.93 -20.89
C SER A 50 56.04 25.88 -19.76
N CYS A 51 56.89 26.14 -18.78
CA CYS A 51 57.07 25.26 -17.62
C CYS A 51 56.05 25.59 -16.52
N THR A 52 55.01 24.76 -16.36
CA THR A 52 54.20 24.74 -15.13
C THR A 52 54.91 23.85 -14.10
N THR A 53 55.03 24.34 -12.87
CA THR A 53 55.84 23.72 -11.83
C THR A 53 55.27 22.37 -11.36
N PRO A 54 56.09 21.32 -11.17
CA PRO A 54 55.66 19.97 -10.75
C PRO A 54 55.02 19.90 -9.35
N ILE A 55 55.14 20.96 -8.55
CA ILE A 55 54.35 21.19 -7.32
C ILE A 55 52.83 21.21 -7.60
N GLN A 56 52.42 21.50 -8.84
CA GLN A 56 51.03 21.49 -9.31
C GLN A 56 50.56 20.09 -9.76
N ALA A 57 51.33 19.02 -9.51
CA ALA A 57 50.91 17.66 -9.83
C ALA A 57 49.56 17.34 -9.17
N VAL A 58 48.59 17.01 -10.01
CA VAL A 58 47.21 16.74 -9.61
C VAL A 58 46.76 15.36 -10.07
N THR A 59 45.97 14.68 -9.23
CA THR A 59 45.28 13.44 -9.64
C THR A 59 44.16 13.75 -10.65
N PRO A 60 43.54 12.74 -11.29
CA PRO A 60 42.34 12.94 -12.12
C PRO A 60 41.16 13.58 -11.37
N ALA A 61 41.12 13.45 -10.04
CA ALA A 61 40.14 14.12 -9.17
C ALA A 61 40.56 15.55 -8.76
N ARG A 62 41.64 16.08 -9.35
CA ARG A 62 42.29 17.34 -9.00
C ARG A 62 42.85 17.39 -7.57
N ASP A 63 43.18 16.23 -6.99
CA ASP A 63 43.83 16.19 -5.68
C ASP A 63 45.30 16.61 -5.84
N SER A 64 45.74 17.63 -5.10
CA SER A 64 47.16 17.96 -5.01
C SER A 64 47.95 16.87 -4.29
N ILE A 65 49.28 16.91 -4.37
CA ILE A 65 50.17 16.02 -3.60
C ILE A 65 49.83 16.03 -2.09
N LEU A 66 49.41 17.18 -1.54
CA LEU A 66 49.05 17.30 -0.13
C LEU A 66 47.72 16.62 0.19
N HIS A 67 46.74 16.63 -0.73
CA HIS A 67 45.50 15.86 -0.58
C HIS A 67 45.80 14.35 -0.54
N VAL A 68 46.71 13.89 -1.40
CA VAL A 68 47.10 12.47 -1.45
C VAL A 68 47.73 12.05 -0.13
N VAL A 69 48.73 12.78 0.38
CA VAL A 69 49.35 12.49 1.69
C VAL A 69 48.31 12.53 2.81
N ALA A 70 47.49 13.58 2.84
CA ALA A 70 46.49 13.79 3.88
C ALA A 70 45.40 12.70 3.91
N SER A 71 45.07 12.10 2.77
CA SER A 71 44.08 11.01 2.68
C SER A 71 44.63 9.63 3.09
N ARG A 72 45.96 9.43 3.07
CA ARG A 72 46.57 8.09 3.10
C ARG A 72 46.98 7.61 4.48
N GLY A 73 47.40 8.49 5.38
CA GLY A 73 47.79 8.07 6.72
C GLY A 73 48.20 9.22 7.63
N ASP A 74 48.34 8.90 8.91
CA ASP A 74 48.70 9.83 9.99
C ASP A 74 49.95 9.40 10.80
N GLY A 75 50.70 8.44 10.24
CA GLY A 75 52.01 8.01 10.76
C GLY A 75 53.11 9.04 10.50
N ASP A 76 54.22 8.92 11.22
CA ASP A 76 55.28 9.95 11.25
C ASP A 76 55.85 10.26 9.85
N GLU A 77 55.94 9.26 8.98
CA GLU A 77 56.42 9.43 7.60
C GLU A 77 55.46 10.28 6.75
N PHE A 78 54.15 10.12 6.93
CA PHE A 78 53.13 10.97 6.28
C PHE A 78 53.13 12.39 6.87
N LEU A 79 53.30 12.54 8.19
CA LEU A 79 53.39 13.85 8.84
C LEU A 79 54.63 14.63 8.35
N LYS A 80 55.78 13.96 8.25
CA LYS A 80 57.00 14.53 7.65
C LYS A 80 56.80 14.89 6.19
N SER A 81 56.17 14.00 5.41
CA SER A 81 55.82 14.28 4.00
C SER A 81 54.97 15.55 3.88
N ALA A 82 53.96 15.72 4.75
CA ALA A 82 53.15 16.94 4.78
C ALA A 82 53.97 18.19 5.14
N THR A 83 54.91 18.09 6.09
CA THR A 83 55.84 19.19 6.45
C THR A 83 56.73 19.58 5.28
N VAL A 84 57.33 18.61 4.59
CA VAL A 84 58.20 18.84 3.42
C VAL A 84 57.41 19.55 2.32
N ILE A 85 56.21 19.05 2.01
CA ILE A 85 55.33 19.65 1.00
C ILE A 85 54.92 21.07 1.41
N HIS A 86 54.55 21.30 2.67
CA HIS A 86 54.18 22.64 3.15
C HIS A 86 55.35 23.62 3.11
N GLY A 87 56.57 23.19 3.46
CA GLY A 87 57.77 24.01 3.43
C GLY A 87 58.12 24.51 2.02
N LYS A 88 57.88 23.69 0.99
CA LYS A 88 58.10 24.05 -0.41
C LYS A 88 56.89 24.73 -1.06
N ALA A 89 55.67 24.38 -0.65
CA ALA A 89 54.42 24.77 -1.30
C ALA A 89 53.28 25.04 -0.29
N GLY A 90 53.46 26.02 0.60
CA GLY A 90 52.50 26.34 1.67
C GLY A 90 51.10 26.73 1.18
N HIS A 91 50.96 27.21 -0.05
CA HIS A 91 49.68 27.53 -0.67
C HIS A 91 48.78 26.29 -0.90
N LEU A 92 49.34 25.07 -0.88
CA LEU A 92 48.58 23.85 -1.08
C LEU A 92 47.66 23.47 0.10
N LEU A 93 47.81 24.10 1.26
CA LEU A 93 46.88 23.93 2.40
C LEU A 93 45.46 24.37 2.04
N ASP A 94 45.35 25.40 1.20
CA ASP A 94 44.08 25.98 0.76
C ASP A 94 43.68 25.48 -0.65
N ALA A 95 44.45 24.57 -1.24
CA ALA A 95 44.13 23.99 -2.54
C ALA A 95 42.82 23.21 -2.47
N ARG A 96 42.01 23.31 -3.53
CA ARG A 96 40.70 22.65 -3.63
C ARG A 96 40.71 21.64 -4.76
N ASN A 97 40.25 20.42 -4.50
CA ASN A 97 40.09 19.39 -5.52
C ASN A 97 38.80 19.59 -6.34
N LYS A 98 38.43 18.60 -7.17
CA LYS A 98 37.23 18.68 -8.05
C LYS A 98 35.91 18.87 -7.29
N ASN A 99 35.85 18.44 -6.03
CA ASN A 99 34.66 18.58 -5.18
C ASN A 99 34.73 19.82 -4.28
N GLY A 100 35.79 20.63 -4.40
CA GLY A 100 36.04 21.76 -3.53
C GLY A 100 36.64 21.38 -2.17
N ASP A 101 36.97 20.10 -1.94
CA ASP A 101 37.57 19.62 -0.69
C ASP A 101 39.02 20.11 -0.60
N THR A 102 39.45 20.45 0.61
CA THR A 102 40.87 20.78 0.93
C THR A 102 41.59 19.55 1.47
N PRO A 103 42.93 19.54 1.59
CA PRO A 103 43.65 18.41 2.20
C PRO A 103 43.14 18.08 3.61
N LEU A 104 42.70 19.10 4.35
CA LEU A 104 42.12 18.93 5.68
C LEU A 104 40.76 18.22 5.65
N HIS A 105 39.94 18.45 4.62
CA HIS A 105 38.69 17.69 4.41
C HIS A 105 38.99 16.21 4.15
N CYS A 106 40.02 15.90 3.34
CA CYS A 106 40.43 14.52 3.06
C CYS A 106 40.98 13.81 4.30
N ALA A 107 41.83 14.48 5.10
CA ALA A 107 42.33 13.93 6.37
C ALA A 107 41.20 13.70 7.37
N ALA A 108 40.25 14.63 7.47
CA ALA A 108 39.11 14.51 8.37
C ALA A 108 38.15 13.38 7.95
N LEU A 109 37.90 13.23 6.64
CA LEU A 109 37.07 12.15 6.10
C LEU A 109 37.68 10.77 6.36
N ALA A 110 39.00 10.67 6.29
CA ALA A 110 39.72 9.44 6.57
C ALA A 110 39.90 9.15 8.08
N GLY A 111 39.52 10.10 8.95
CA GLY A 111 39.61 9.95 10.41
C GLY A 111 41.03 10.12 10.98
N TRP A 112 41.95 10.69 10.21
CA TRP A 112 43.37 10.83 10.55
C TRP A 112 43.62 11.98 11.54
N GLY A 113 43.31 11.76 12.81
CA GLY A 113 43.37 12.79 13.85
C GLY A 113 44.75 13.42 14.05
N ARG A 114 45.85 12.66 13.93
CA ARG A 114 47.21 13.21 14.04
C ARG A 114 47.55 14.10 12.84
N MET A 115 47.15 13.69 11.63
CA MET A 115 47.33 14.47 10.41
C MET A 115 46.54 15.77 10.46
N VAL A 116 45.29 15.73 10.90
CA VAL A 116 44.46 16.94 11.06
C VAL A 116 45.12 17.91 12.05
N ALA A 117 45.57 17.44 13.22
CA ALA A 117 46.26 18.29 14.19
C ALA A 117 47.56 18.87 13.63
N HIS A 118 48.32 18.08 12.86
CA HIS A 118 49.56 18.51 12.24
C HIS A 118 49.33 19.59 11.17
N LEU A 119 48.34 19.40 10.28
CA LEU A 119 47.98 20.39 9.26
C LEU A 119 47.49 21.71 9.88
N ILE A 120 46.72 21.66 10.97
CA ILE A 120 46.32 22.86 11.74
C ILE A 120 47.55 23.53 12.35
N GLY A 121 48.50 22.77 12.88
CA GLY A 121 49.77 23.27 13.41
C GLY A 121 50.63 23.96 12.34
N LEU A 122 50.74 23.37 11.15
CA LEU A 122 51.45 23.99 10.02
C LEU A 122 50.81 25.31 9.59
N ALA A 123 49.48 25.40 9.57
CA ALA A 123 48.76 26.63 9.26
C ALA A 123 48.99 27.76 10.29
N ARG A 124 49.24 27.41 11.57
CA ARG A 124 49.52 28.36 12.66
C ARG A 124 50.90 28.99 12.59
N ASN A 125 51.88 28.35 11.95
CA ASN A 125 53.28 28.79 11.94
C ASN A 125 53.57 29.99 11.01
N GLY A 126 52.56 30.60 10.38
CA GLY A 126 52.69 31.79 9.53
C GLY A 126 52.11 33.07 10.15
N ASP A 127 52.29 34.21 9.48
CA ASP A 127 51.70 35.50 9.90
C ASP A 127 50.17 35.44 9.94
N GLY A 128 49.58 35.81 11.09
CA GLY A 128 48.13 35.69 11.33
C GLY A 128 47.65 34.30 11.77
N GLY A 129 48.56 33.46 12.27
CA GLY A 129 48.41 32.01 12.46
C GLY A 129 47.07 31.49 12.99
N ASP A 130 46.53 32.03 14.09
CA ASP A 130 45.29 31.49 14.67
C ASP A 130 44.04 31.84 13.84
N GLU A 131 44.00 33.03 13.24
CA GLU A 131 42.92 33.42 12.33
C GLU A 131 43.00 32.66 11.00
N LYS A 132 44.21 32.41 10.51
CA LYS A 132 44.42 31.58 9.31
C LYS A 132 43.98 30.14 9.55
N ALA A 133 44.32 29.56 10.70
CA ALA A 133 43.88 28.22 11.08
C ALA A 133 42.35 28.12 11.20
N LYS A 134 41.70 29.13 11.82
CA LYS A 134 40.24 29.21 11.90
C LYS A 134 39.58 29.38 10.53
N ALA A 135 40.13 30.25 9.67
CA ALA A 135 39.65 30.42 8.31
C ALA A 135 39.75 29.10 7.53
N MET A 136 40.84 28.35 7.71
CA MET A 136 41.05 27.04 7.10
C MET A 136 40.03 26.00 7.57
N LEU A 137 39.71 25.96 8.87
CA LEU A 137 38.69 25.08 9.44
C LEU A 137 37.28 25.38 8.92
N ARG A 138 37.00 26.66 8.64
CA ARG A 138 35.69 27.16 8.17
C ARG A 138 35.50 27.07 6.66
N MET A 139 36.54 26.72 5.90
CA MET A 139 36.43 26.51 4.46
C MET A 139 35.36 25.47 4.14
N GLN A 140 34.60 25.72 3.09
CA GLN A 140 33.53 24.85 2.63
C GLN A 140 33.88 24.24 1.27
N ASN A 141 33.55 22.96 1.12
CA ASN A 141 33.58 22.30 -0.20
C ASN A 141 32.39 22.75 -1.07
N ASP A 142 32.27 22.20 -2.28
CA ASP A 142 31.22 22.62 -3.22
C ASP A 142 29.80 22.22 -2.78
N LYS A 143 29.68 21.39 -1.74
CA LYS A 143 28.41 21.06 -1.08
C LYS A 143 28.09 21.97 0.11
N GLY A 144 28.95 22.95 0.40
CA GLY A 144 28.82 23.82 1.57
C GLY A 144 29.28 23.19 2.88
N GLU A 145 30.02 22.08 2.84
CA GLU A 145 30.41 21.30 4.02
C GLU A 145 31.81 21.67 4.49
N THR A 146 31.99 21.75 5.81
CA THR A 146 33.27 21.97 6.48
C THR A 146 33.95 20.66 6.87
N VAL A 147 35.20 20.76 7.36
CA VAL A 147 35.98 19.61 7.89
C VAL A 147 35.26 18.87 9.02
N LEU A 148 34.42 19.56 9.80
CA LEU A 148 33.62 18.96 10.85
C LEU A 148 32.60 17.97 10.29
N HIS A 149 32.00 18.25 9.12
CA HIS A 149 31.07 17.32 8.47
C HIS A 149 31.78 16.04 8.06
N GLN A 150 33.02 16.14 7.56
CA GLN A 150 33.80 14.98 7.18
C GLN A 150 34.22 14.14 8.40
N ALA A 151 34.60 14.78 9.51
CA ALA A 151 34.87 14.08 10.77
C ALA A 151 33.63 13.33 11.31
N VAL A 152 32.44 13.93 11.18
CA VAL A 152 31.17 13.28 11.54
C VAL A 152 30.88 12.06 10.64
N ARG A 153 31.17 12.14 9.33
CA ARG A 153 31.06 10.99 8.41
C ARG A 153 32.01 9.86 8.74
N ALA A 154 33.23 10.21 9.15
CA ALA A 154 34.22 9.24 9.61
C ALA A 154 33.80 8.54 10.92
N GLY A 155 32.81 9.09 11.65
CA GLY A 155 32.38 8.57 12.94
C GLY A 155 33.41 8.75 14.06
N SER A 156 34.40 9.64 13.86
CA SER A 156 35.49 9.83 14.82
C SER A 156 35.12 10.87 15.88
N ARG A 157 34.58 10.40 17.01
CA ARG A 157 34.22 11.25 18.17
C ARG A 157 35.43 12.04 18.71
N ASP A 158 36.61 11.45 18.71
CA ASP A 158 37.82 12.13 19.20
C ASP A 158 38.22 13.28 18.26
N LEU A 159 38.11 13.06 16.95
CA LEU A 159 38.40 14.10 15.95
C LEU A 159 37.38 15.23 16.04
N VAL A 160 36.09 14.91 16.16
CA VAL A 160 35.04 15.92 16.38
C VAL A 160 35.33 16.74 17.64
N GLY A 161 35.70 16.07 18.74
CA GLY A 161 36.07 16.74 19.99
C GLY A 161 37.25 17.69 19.85
N ARG A 162 38.29 17.30 19.10
CA ARG A 162 39.45 18.15 18.80
C ARG A 162 39.07 19.35 17.96
N LEU A 163 38.36 19.15 16.85
CA LEU A 163 37.93 20.23 15.95
C LEU A 163 37.05 21.24 16.67
N MET A 164 36.11 20.79 17.51
CA MET A 164 35.25 21.65 18.34
C MET A 164 36.00 22.39 19.44
N SER A 165 37.16 21.87 19.89
CA SER A 165 38.04 22.55 20.83
C SER A 165 38.90 23.62 20.15
N GLU A 166 39.24 23.45 18.87
CA GLU A 166 39.94 24.49 18.08
C GLU A 166 38.98 25.62 17.66
N ASP A 167 37.77 25.27 17.19
CA ASP A 167 36.73 26.25 16.86
C ASP A 167 35.33 25.67 17.08
N SER A 168 34.67 26.11 18.15
CA SER A 168 33.30 25.69 18.47
C SER A 168 32.26 26.18 17.46
N GLN A 169 32.55 27.25 16.70
CA GLN A 169 31.61 27.82 15.74
C GLN A 169 31.42 26.94 14.49
N LEU A 170 32.26 25.91 14.29
CA LEU A 170 32.14 24.96 13.19
C LEU A 170 30.80 24.22 13.20
N ALA A 171 30.20 24.01 14.38
CA ALA A 171 28.89 23.37 14.52
C ALA A 171 27.71 24.31 14.24
N ARG A 172 27.96 25.62 14.10
CA ARG A 172 26.95 26.64 13.76
C ARG A 172 26.79 26.86 12.27
N VAL A 173 27.65 26.27 11.44
CA VAL A 173 27.63 26.44 10.00
C VAL A 173 26.40 25.74 9.43
N PRO A 174 25.34 26.48 9.06
CA PRO A 174 24.82 26.38 7.69
C PRO A 174 24.04 27.62 7.22
N PRO A 175 24.38 28.18 6.06
CA PRO A 175 23.47 29.07 5.35
C PRO A 175 23.36 28.64 3.88
N GLY A 176 22.59 27.58 3.63
CA GLY A 176 22.30 27.02 2.31
C GLY A 176 21.31 25.84 2.42
N ASP A 177 21.07 25.09 1.34
CA ASP A 177 20.23 23.87 1.40
C ASP A 177 21.02 22.62 1.87
N GLY A 178 22.08 22.83 2.64
CA GLY A 178 23.00 21.81 3.14
C GLY A 178 22.62 21.26 4.51
N ALA A 179 23.20 20.12 4.88
CA ALA A 179 23.03 19.50 6.19
C ALA A 179 23.96 20.12 7.23
N SER A 180 23.47 20.46 8.42
CA SER A 180 24.32 20.83 9.54
C SER A 180 25.10 19.62 10.08
N PRO A 181 26.22 19.83 10.80
CA PRO A 181 26.97 18.73 11.42
C PRO A 181 26.13 17.87 12.37
N LEU A 182 25.21 18.52 13.11
CA LEU A 182 24.29 17.81 14.00
C LEU A 182 23.25 17.01 13.22
N TYR A 183 22.65 17.60 12.16
CA TYR A 183 21.72 16.88 11.28
C TYR A 183 22.39 15.63 10.71
N LEU A 184 23.63 15.76 10.24
CA LEU A 184 24.40 14.66 9.69
C LEU A 184 24.71 13.59 10.74
N ALA A 185 25.12 13.97 11.95
CA ALA A 185 25.37 13.02 13.04
C ALA A 185 24.13 12.19 13.37
N VAL A 186 22.96 12.82 13.46
CA VAL A 186 21.69 12.12 13.71
C VAL A 186 21.28 11.27 12.51
N SER A 187 21.48 11.76 11.28
CA SER A 187 21.21 11.02 10.04
C SER A 187 22.07 9.76 9.90
N LEU A 188 23.31 9.78 10.40
CA LEU A 188 24.22 8.63 10.40
C LEU A 188 24.04 7.74 11.64
N GLY A 189 23.27 8.20 12.63
CA GLY A 189 22.99 7.46 13.87
C GLY A 189 24.07 7.57 14.94
N HIS A 190 25.00 8.51 14.82
CA HIS A 190 26.07 8.79 15.78
C HIS A 190 25.55 9.66 16.94
N ASP A 191 24.74 9.05 17.81
CA ASP A 191 24.06 9.74 18.93
C ASP A 191 25.05 10.26 19.99
N ASP A 192 26.22 9.65 20.09
CA ASP A 192 27.35 10.05 20.93
C ASP A 192 28.06 11.30 20.40
N ILE A 193 28.24 11.40 19.08
CA ILE A 193 28.75 12.60 18.41
C ILE A 193 27.74 13.73 18.54
N ALA A 194 26.44 13.45 18.35
CA ALA A 194 25.39 14.45 18.54
C ALA A 194 25.38 15.04 19.97
N ARG A 195 25.57 14.21 21.00
CA ARG A 195 25.74 14.67 22.39
C ARG A 195 26.97 15.54 22.57
N GLN A 196 28.11 15.12 22.04
CA GLN A 196 29.36 15.88 22.15
C GLN A 196 29.27 17.25 21.47
N LEU A 197 28.60 17.35 20.31
CA LEU A 197 28.36 18.63 19.64
C LEU A 197 27.54 19.57 20.52
N GLN A 198 26.47 19.07 21.15
CA GLN A 198 25.61 19.85 22.05
C GLN A 198 26.32 20.27 23.35
N GLU A 199 27.18 19.41 23.91
CA GLU A 199 27.99 19.73 25.10
C GLU A 199 29.00 20.85 24.82
N LYS A 200 29.50 20.96 23.59
CA LYS A 200 30.52 21.93 23.19
C LYS A 200 29.95 23.29 22.76
N ASP A 201 28.76 23.32 22.18
CA ASP A 201 28.10 24.56 21.78
C ASP A 201 26.57 24.41 21.85
N GLU A 202 25.89 25.35 22.50
CA GLU A 202 24.42 25.37 22.61
C GLU A 202 23.75 26.10 21.43
N ALA A 203 24.52 26.79 20.59
CA ALA A 203 24.03 27.52 19.43
C ALA A 203 24.16 26.73 18.12
N LEU A 204 23.98 25.41 18.17
CA LEU A 204 23.98 24.52 17.01
C LEU A 204 22.91 24.89 15.99
N SER A 205 23.19 24.56 14.74
CA SER A 205 22.16 24.48 13.71
C SER A 205 21.57 23.08 13.59
N TYR A 206 20.26 23.04 13.37
CA TYR A 206 19.48 21.82 13.23
C TYR A 206 19.00 21.58 11.79
N CYS A 207 19.42 22.43 10.85
CA CYS A 207 18.95 22.46 9.48
C CYS A 207 19.54 21.32 8.65
N GLY A 208 18.75 20.89 7.67
CA GLY A 208 19.02 19.83 6.72
C GLY A 208 18.49 20.19 5.32
N PRO A 209 18.80 19.34 4.33
CA PRO A 209 18.45 19.61 2.93
C PRO A 209 16.93 19.63 2.72
N GLY A 210 16.47 20.48 1.80
CA GLY A 210 15.06 20.62 1.46
C GLY A 210 14.21 21.24 2.59
N GLY A 211 14.84 21.98 3.50
CA GLY A 211 14.16 22.56 4.67
C GLY A 211 13.81 21.55 5.76
N ARG A 212 14.34 20.32 5.68
CA ARG A 212 14.20 19.34 6.77
C ARG A 212 15.02 19.78 7.96
N ASN A 213 14.53 19.59 9.16
CA ASN A 213 15.33 19.73 10.38
C ASN A 213 15.73 18.37 10.97
N VAL A 214 16.53 18.40 12.03
CA VAL A 214 17.03 17.20 12.72
C VAL A 214 15.91 16.25 13.19
N LEU A 215 14.72 16.76 13.53
CA LEU A 215 13.61 15.93 13.97
C LEU A 215 13.00 15.13 12.80
N HIS A 216 13.00 15.68 11.59
CA HIS A 216 12.56 14.96 10.40
C HIS A 216 13.42 13.72 10.12
N VAL A 217 14.74 13.80 10.35
CA VAL A 217 15.61 12.62 10.16
C VAL A 217 15.59 11.70 11.37
N ALA A 218 15.44 12.25 12.58
CA ALA A 218 15.33 11.46 13.80
C ALA A 218 14.13 10.49 13.75
N VAL A 219 13.01 10.88 13.15
CA VAL A 219 11.80 10.03 13.03
C VAL A 219 11.90 8.93 11.96
N LEU A 220 12.98 8.90 11.17
CA LEU A 220 13.22 7.92 10.11
C LEU A 220 14.19 6.79 10.53
N LYS A 221 14.89 6.94 11.66
CA LYS A 221 15.89 5.96 12.13
C LYS A 221 15.25 4.60 12.46
N GLY A 222 16.04 3.53 12.32
CA GLY A 222 15.70 2.16 12.74
C GLY A 222 15.71 1.98 14.27
N GLU A 223 16.48 1.02 14.79
CA GLU A 223 16.59 0.82 16.24
C GLU A 223 17.07 2.08 16.97
N GLY A 224 16.52 2.35 18.17
CA GLY A 224 16.88 3.52 18.99
C GLY A 224 16.17 4.83 18.63
N ILE A 225 15.26 4.84 17.65
CA ILE A 225 14.51 6.04 17.20
C ILE A 225 13.86 6.85 18.34
N THR A 226 13.39 6.15 19.36
CA THR A 226 12.69 6.78 20.49
C THR A 226 13.68 7.50 21.41
N GLU A 227 14.89 6.95 21.58
CA GLU A 227 15.92 7.54 22.42
C GLU A 227 16.58 8.75 21.75
N THR A 228 16.81 8.69 20.43
CA THR A 228 17.30 9.86 19.67
C THR A 228 16.31 11.00 19.72
N THR A 229 15.01 10.75 19.46
CA THR A 229 14.00 11.80 19.57
C THR A 229 13.88 12.33 21.01
N LYS A 230 13.88 11.48 22.03
CA LYS A 230 13.88 11.92 23.44
C LYS A 230 15.08 12.80 23.78
N MET A 231 16.26 12.40 23.34
CA MET A 231 17.49 13.15 23.54
C MET A 231 17.39 14.54 22.92
N LEU A 232 16.97 14.62 21.65
CA LEU A 232 16.79 15.90 20.94
C LEU A 232 15.74 16.79 21.61
N LEU A 233 14.61 16.22 22.05
CA LEU A 233 13.53 16.97 22.71
C LEU A 233 13.90 17.56 24.07
N LYS A 234 14.98 17.07 24.71
CA LYS A 234 15.52 17.69 25.93
C LYS A 234 16.22 19.02 25.66
N TRP A 235 16.63 19.29 24.42
CA TRP A 235 17.34 20.51 24.05
C TRP A 235 16.32 21.61 23.74
N ASN A 236 16.29 22.68 24.53
CA ASN A 236 15.18 23.66 24.54
C ASN A 236 14.84 24.25 23.16
N LYS A 237 15.81 24.49 22.29
CA LYS A 237 15.60 25.03 20.93
C LYS A 237 14.90 24.05 19.98
N VAL A 238 14.92 22.75 20.28
CA VAL A 238 14.34 21.71 19.41
C VAL A 238 12.81 21.70 19.46
N LYS A 239 12.19 22.27 20.49
CA LYS A 239 10.72 22.29 20.64
C LYS A 239 10.03 23.15 19.59
N ASP A 240 10.69 24.20 19.11
CA ASP A 240 10.18 25.06 18.04
C ASP A 240 10.26 24.35 16.67
N LEU A 241 11.27 23.49 16.49
CA LEU A 241 11.48 22.70 15.27
C LEU A 241 10.37 21.68 15.00
N ILE A 242 9.57 21.31 16.01
CA ILE A 242 8.43 20.39 15.84
C ILE A 242 7.38 20.97 14.88
N LYS A 243 7.31 22.30 14.79
CA LYS A 243 6.37 23.02 13.92
C LYS A 243 6.93 23.35 12.54
N GLU A 244 8.24 23.26 12.37
CA GLU A 244 8.84 23.58 11.08
C GLU A 244 8.46 22.52 10.05
N ALA A 245 7.97 22.99 8.92
CA ALA A 245 7.56 22.20 7.80
C ALA A 245 8.70 22.07 6.78
N GLU A 246 8.93 20.87 6.24
CA GLU A 246 9.86 20.72 5.12
C GLU A 246 9.34 21.45 3.87
N ARG A 247 10.25 21.90 2.99
CA ARG A 247 9.91 22.80 1.88
C ARG A 247 9.08 22.13 0.79
N SER A 248 9.29 20.84 0.55
CA SER A 248 8.71 20.12 -0.60
C SER A 248 7.24 19.75 -0.42
N THR A 249 6.88 19.28 0.77
CA THR A 249 5.53 18.77 1.08
C THR A 249 4.83 19.56 2.18
N GLY A 250 5.53 20.47 2.85
CA GLY A 250 5.01 21.10 4.06
C GLY A 250 4.88 20.14 5.25
N SER A 251 5.40 18.92 5.15
CA SER A 251 5.33 17.95 6.24
C SER A 251 6.16 18.41 7.42
N THR A 252 5.56 18.41 8.61
CA THR A 252 6.28 18.54 9.88
C THR A 252 6.84 17.17 10.32
N PRO A 253 7.72 17.10 11.35
CA PRO A 253 8.21 15.82 11.87
C PRO A 253 7.09 14.88 12.33
N VAL A 254 5.94 15.43 12.78
CA VAL A 254 4.77 14.63 13.18
C VAL A 254 4.10 13.97 11.96
N HIS A 255 4.03 14.65 10.82
CA HIS A 255 3.51 14.05 9.57
C HIS A 255 4.37 12.87 9.13
N VAL A 256 5.69 13.05 9.15
CA VAL A 256 6.64 11.99 8.80
C VAL A 256 6.52 10.83 9.79
N ALA A 257 6.52 11.08 11.10
CA ALA A 257 6.34 10.02 12.10
C ALA A 257 4.98 9.29 11.94
N ALA A 258 3.93 10.01 11.55
CA ALA A 258 2.61 9.44 11.28
C ALA A 258 2.59 8.57 10.02
N SER A 259 3.24 8.98 8.92
CA SER A 259 3.30 8.22 7.67
C SER A 259 4.05 6.89 7.84
N TRP A 260 5.11 6.89 8.65
CA TRP A 260 5.86 5.68 9.00
C TRP A 260 5.25 4.89 10.15
N GLY A 261 4.12 5.36 10.70
CA GLY A 261 3.41 4.66 11.75
C GLY A 261 4.12 4.57 13.10
N LYS A 262 5.09 5.47 13.35
CA LYS A 262 5.95 5.50 14.55
C LYS A 262 5.20 6.10 15.74
N SER A 263 4.18 5.40 16.22
CA SER A 263 3.23 5.92 17.21
C SER A 263 3.89 6.37 18.53
N ALA A 264 4.96 5.72 18.98
CA ALA A 264 5.73 6.13 20.15
C ALA A 264 6.40 7.50 19.96
N VAL A 265 6.96 7.74 18.78
CA VAL A 265 7.60 9.01 18.42
C VAL A 265 6.56 10.11 18.23
N VAL A 266 5.43 9.80 17.59
CA VAL A 266 4.29 10.73 17.50
C VAL A 266 3.84 11.16 18.90
N ARG A 267 3.73 10.24 19.86
CA ARG A 267 3.40 10.57 21.25
C ARG A 267 4.42 11.55 21.85
N LEU A 268 5.71 11.24 21.75
CA LEU A 268 6.78 12.10 22.29
C LEU A 268 6.75 13.52 21.71
N LEU A 269 6.58 13.65 20.38
CA LEU A 269 6.52 14.95 19.72
C LEU A 269 5.28 15.75 20.16
N LEU A 270 4.15 15.07 20.36
CA LEU A 270 2.90 15.70 20.77
C LEU A 270 2.85 16.01 22.28
N ASP A 271 3.52 15.24 23.12
CA ASP A 271 3.70 15.54 24.54
C ASP A 271 4.60 16.77 24.70
N ALA A 272 5.60 16.94 23.83
CA ALA A 272 6.46 18.11 23.79
C ALA A 272 5.74 19.35 23.22
N ASN A 273 4.90 19.18 22.19
CA ASN A 273 4.13 20.26 21.59
C ASN A 273 2.78 19.78 21.02
N PRO A 274 1.68 19.89 21.80
CA PRO A 274 0.37 19.39 21.38
C PRO A 274 -0.18 20.05 20.11
N SER A 275 0.18 21.32 19.88
CA SER A 275 -0.29 22.10 18.73
C SER A 275 0.24 21.61 17.38
N ALA A 276 1.27 20.76 17.38
CA ALA A 276 1.79 20.12 16.16
C ALA A 276 0.82 19.15 15.50
N ALA A 277 -0.22 18.69 16.22
CA ALA A 277 -1.30 17.90 15.63
C ALA A 277 -2.20 18.72 14.67
N TYR A 278 -2.17 20.05 14.76
CA TYR A 278 -3.08 20.97 14.06
C TYR A 278 -2.37 21.81 12.99
N GLN A 279 -1.21 21.36 12.52
CA GLN A 279 -0.53 22.00 11.40
C GLN A 279 -0.81 21.21 10.13
N PRO A 280 -1.36 21.84 9.08
CA PRO A 280 -1.54 21.19 7.79
C PRO A 280 -0.24 21.21 6.98
N ASP A 281 -0.06 20.18 6.15
CA ASP A 281 0.95 20.16 5.08
C ASP A 281 0.52 21.00 3.85
N THR A 282 1.29 21.00 2.75
CA THR A 282 0.95 21.77 1.54
C THR A 282 -0.35 21.32 0.87
N ASN A 283 -0.82 20.11 1.14
CA ASN A 283 -2.09 19.56 0.65
C ASN A 283 -3.24 19.80 1.65
N GLY A 284 -3.03 20.64 2.67
CA GLY A 284 -3.97 20.84 3.76
C GLY A 284 -4.09 19.63 4.70
N SER A 285 -3.33 18.56 4.48
CA SER A 285 -3.45 17.33 5.25
C SER A 285 -2.76 17.48 6.59
N PHE A 286 -3.52 17.28 7.67
CA PHE A 286 -3.00 17.18 9.03
C PHE A 286 -2.40 15.80 9.32
N PRO A 287 -1.59 15.61 10.38
CA PRO A 287 -0.97 14.32 10.70
C PRO A 287 -1.98 13.17 10.87
N ILE A 288 -3.21 13.47 11.29
CA ILE A 288 -4.28 12.46 11.42
C ILE A 288 -4.76 11.93 10.06
N HIS A 289 -4.77 12.76 9.01
CA HIS A 289 -5.07 12.34 7.64
C HIS A 289 -3.99 11.40 7.12
N VAL A 290 -2.72 11.73 7.37
CA VAL A 290 -1.57 10.90 6.97
C VAL A 290 -1.57 9.55 7.70
N ALA A 291 -1.86 9.54 9.01
CA ALA A 291 -2.00 8.31 9.79
C ALA A 291 -3.17 7.45 9.30
N ALA A 292 -4.28 8.08 8.89
CA ALA A 292 -5.44 7.38 8.36
C ALA A 292 -5.19 6.79 6.97
N ALA A 293 -4.49 7.51 6.08
CA ALA A 293 -4.08 7.04 4.77
C ALA A 293 -3.18 5.79 4.84
N THR A 294 -2.36 5.69 5.90
CA THR A 294 -1.45 4.57 6.15
C THR A 294 -2.07 3.47 7.04
N ASN A 295 -3.38 3.55 7.31
CA ASN A 295 -4.13 2.60 8.14
C ASN A 295 -3.56 2.39 9.56
N ASN A 296 -2.92 3.41 10.15
CA ASN A 296 -2.30 3.28 11.47
C ASN A 296 -3.22 3.71 12.62
N VAL A 297 -4.00 2.76 13.14
CA VAL A 297 -4.96 3.00 14.24
C VAL A 297 -4.27 3.55 15.50
N LYS A 298 -3.09 3.04 15.87
CA LYS A 298 -2.40 3.48 17.09
C LYS A 298 -2.04 4.96 17.02
N THR A 299 -1.52 5.40 15.88
CA THR A 299 -1.21 6.81 15.64
C THR A 299 -2.48 7.67 15.63
N VAL A 300 -3.55 7.23 14.96
CA VAL A 300 -4.84 7.93 15.00
C VAL A 300 -5.36 8.06 16.44
N SER A 301 -5.32 7.00 17.24
CA SER A 301 -5.75 7.05 18.64
C SER A 301 -4.90 8.01 19.48
N ILE A 302 -3.59 8.11 19.24
CA ILE A 302 -2.71 9.06 19.95
C ILE A 302 -3.03 10.51 19.55
N LEU A 303 -3.29 10.76 18.27
CA LEU A 303 -3.66 12.09 17.78
C LEU A 303 -5.00 12.55 18.36
N LEU A 304 -5.94 11.63 18.57
CA LEU A 304 -7.25 11.91 19.19
C LEU A 304 -7.23 11.97 20.72
N HIS A 305 -6.21 11.39 21.37
CA HIS A 305 -6.13 11.34 22.83
C HIS A 305 -5.97 12.74 23.41
N GLY A 306 -6.95 13.19 24.20
CA GLY A 306 -7.01 14.55 24.75
C GLY A 306 -7.35 15.64 23.73
N ARG A 307 -7.67 15.28 22.48
CA ARG A 307 -7.86 16.18 21.33
C ARG A 307 -9.02 15.72 20.44
N GLN A 308 -10.24 15.78 20.99
CA GLN A 308 -11.46 15.32 20.28
C GLN A 308 -11.79 16.20 19.06
N ASP A 309 -11.41 17.47 19.09
CA ASP A 309 -11.49 18.43 17.99
C ASP A 309 -10.69 18.01 16.75
N SER A 310 -9.62 17.21 16.91
CA SER A 310 -8.86 16.64 15.78
C SER A 310 -9.70 15.72 14.87
N THR A 311 -10.88 15.27 15.33
CA THR A 311 -11.83 14.51 14.49
C THR A 311 -12.48 15.38 13.41
N GLU A 312 -12.59 16.68 13.62
CA GLU A 312 -13.30 17.61 12.72
C GLU A 312 -12.35 18.33 11.75
N LEU A 313 -11.04 18.04 11.83
CA LEU A 313 -10.05 18.56 10.89
C LEU A 313 -10.36 18.10 9.48
N ARG A 314 -10.19 19.04 8.54
CA ARG A 314 -10.50 18.89 7.12
C ARG A 314 -9.28 19.24 6.29
N ASP A 315 -8.89 18.35 5.39
CA ASP A 315 -7.83 18.63 4.43
C ASP A 315 -8.25 19.65 3.36
N ALA A 316 -7.37 19.97 2.41
CA ALA A 316 -7.67 20.93 1.34
C ALA A 316 -8.77 20.49 0.36
N LYS A 317 -9.32 19.28 0.49
CA LYS A 317 -10.50 18.81 -0.23
C LYS A 317 -11.73 18.72 0.68
N GLY A 318 -11.66 19.32 1.87
CA GLY A 318 -12.68 19.25 2.89
C GLY A 318 -12.83 17.88 3.57
N ARG A 319 -11.91 16.94 3.34
CA ARG A 319 -12.02 15.54 3.80
C ARG A 319 -11.53 15.40 5.23
N THR A 320 -12.24 14.63 6.03
CA THR A 320 -11.79 14.21 7.37
C THR A 320 -10.88 12.97 7.28
N PHE A 321 -10.24 12.59 8.38
CA PHE A 321 -9.42 11.36 8.42
C PHE A 321 -10.21 10.10 8.03
N LEU A 322 -11.53 10.06 8.29
CA LEU A 322 -12.38 8.93 7.91
C LEU A 322 -12.55 8.84 6.39
N HIS A 323 -12.74 9.97 5.71
CA HIS A 323 -12.80 10.01 4.24
C HIS A 323 -11.49 9.51 3.64
N VAL A 324 -10.35 9.98 4.16
CA VAL A 324 -9.02 9.57 3.72
C VAL A 324 -8.80 8.07 3.96
N ALA A 325 -9.18 7.54 5.13
CA ALA A 325 -9.11 6.11 5.42
C ALA A 325 -9.95 5.27 4.45
N VAL A 326 -11.16 5.71 4.11
CA VAL A 326 -12.02 5.01 3.15
C VAL A 326 -11.40 5.00 1.75
N GLN A 327 -10.91 6.16 1.29
CA GLN A 327 -10.29 6.31 -0.03
C GLN A 327 -9.00 5.48 -0.17
N ALA A 328 -8.21 5.40 0.90
CA ALA A 328 -6.96 4.61 0.95
C ALA A 328 -7.20 3.14 1.32
N GLU A 329 -8.46 2.70 1.45
CA GLU A 329 -8.85 1.34 1.87
C GLU A 329 -8.29 0.91 3.25
N GLY A 330 -8.06 1.86 4.16
CA GLY A 330 -7.60 1.68 5.53
C GLY A 330 -8.64 1.05 6.46
N TRP A 331 -8.82 -0.26 6.34
CA TRP A 331 -9.83 -1.04 7.06
C TRP A 331 -9.79 -0.89 8.58
N ASP A 332 -8.61 -0.92 9.21
CA ASP A 332 -8.50 -0.93 10.66
C ASP A 332 -8.89 0.43 11.27
N VAL A 333 -8.54 1.52 10.59
CA VAL A 333 -8.96 2.87 10.97
C VAL A 333 -10.48 3.02 10.83
N VAL A 334 -11.07 2.58 9.71
CA VAL A 334 -12.54 2.60 9.53
C VAL A 334 -13.24 1.73 10.58
N ARG A 335 -12.71 0.53 10.85
CA ARG A 335 -13.22 -0.39 11.87
C ARG A 335 -13.18 0.24 13.25
N HIS A 336 -12.07 0.89 13.60
CA HIS A 336 -11.89 1.60 14.88
C HIS A 336 -12.89 2.75 15.00
N ALA A 337 -12.97 3.62 13.98
CA ALA A 337 -13.91 4.74 13.94
C ALA A 337 -15.37 4.29 14.07
N CYS A 338 -15.76 3.19 13.43
CA CYS A 338 -17.12 2.67 13.51
C CYS A 338 -17.42 1.84 14.77
N LYS A 339 -16.42 1.44 15.56
CA LYS A 339 -16.61 0.69 16.81
C LYS A 339 -16.66 1.61 18.02
N SER A 340 -15.88 2.68 18.00
CA SER A 340 -15.83 3.59 19.13
C SER A 340 -17.15 4.35 19.25
N HIS A 341 -17.76 4.30 20.43
CA HIS A 341 -18.95 5.09 20.77
C HIS A 341 -18.63 6.59 20.97
N THR A 342 -17.36 6.98 20.85
CA THR A 342 -16.90 8.37 21.02
C THR A 342 -17.24 9.25 19.82
N PHE A 343 -17.42 8.68 18.63
CA PHE A 343 -17.64 9.46 17.42
C PHE A 343 -19.12 9.82 17.24
N SER A 344 -19.40 11.11 17.20
CA SER A 344 -20.75 11.66 17.00
C SER A 344 -21.35 11.28 15.65
N SER A 345 -22.69 11.27 15.60
CA SER A 345 -23.46 11.20 14.36
C SER A 345 -23.09 12.32 13.38
N SER A 346 -22.74 13.51 13.88
CA SER A 346 -22.26 14.62 13.04
C SER A 346 -20.98 14.24 12.30
N PHE A 347 -19.99 13.71 13.02
CA PHE A 347 -18.69 13.32 12.47
C PHE A 347 -18.81 12.25 11.37
N MET A 348 -19.61 11.21 11.61
CA MET A 348 -19.80 10.10 10.66
C MET A 348 -20.44 10.53 9.32
N ASN A 349 -21.07 11.71 9.30
CA ASN A 349 -21.83 12.23 8.17
C ASN A 349 -21.28 13.55 7.62
N MET A 350 -20.10 13.98 8.05
CA MET A 350 -19.46 15.13 7.45
C MET A 350 -19.28 14.90 5.95
N GLN A 351 -19.50 15.96 5.17
CA GLN A 351 -19.33 15.98 3.73
C GLN A 351 -18.05 16.72 3.38
N ASP A 352 -17.29 16.20 2.42
CA ASP A 352 -16.12 16.87 1.84
C ASP A 352 -16.53 18.04 0.91
N GLU A 353 -15.58 18.67 0.21
CA GLU A 353 -15.87 19.79 -0.69
C GLU A 353 -16.80 19.43 -1.85
N GLU A 354 -16.84 18.16 -2.28
CA GLU A 354 -17.76 17.67 -3.31
C GLU A 354 -19.14 17.31 -2.73
N GLY A 355 -19.34 17.50 -1.43
CA GLY A 355 -20.55 17.07 -0.73
C GLY A 355 -20.55 15.56 -0.42
N LYS A 356 -19.46 14.83 -0.66
CA LYS A 356 -19.41 13.38 -0.46
C LYS A 356 -19.13 13.06 1.01
N THR A 357 -19.92 12.16 1.58
CA THR A 357 -19.61 11.55 2.88
C THR A 357 -18.69 10.35 2.73
N ALA A 358 -18.12 9.87 3.84
CA ALA A 358 -17.37 8.62 3.87
C ALA A 358 -18.14 7.42 3.28
N LEU A 359 -19.47 7.40 3.37
CA LEU A 359 -20.31 6.37 2.74
C LEU A 359 -20.34 6.50 1.21
N HIS A 360 -20.39 7.73 0.66
CA HIS A 360 -20.32 7.95 -0.79
C HIS A 360 -18.99 7.41 -1.33
N LEU A 361 -17.88 7.75 -0.68
CA LEU A 361 -16.55 7.26 -1.06
C LEU A 361 -16.46 5.73 -0.95
N ALA A 362 -17.04 5.10 0.07
CA ALA A 362 -17.02 3.65 0.23
C ALA A 362 -17.76 2.93 -0.92
N VAL A 363 -18.85 3.51 -1.41
CA VAL A 363 -19.57 3.01 -2.59
C VAL A 363 -18.76 3.20 -3.87
N GLU A 364 -18.12 4.36 -4.02
CA GLU A 364 -17.28 4.69 -5.17
C GLU A 364 -16.05 3.75 -5.27
N VAL A 365 -15.34 3.55 -4.16
CA VAL A 365 -14.22 2.61 -4.05
C VAL A 365 -14.69 1.18 -4.30
N GLY A 366 -15.85 0.77 -3.76
CA GLY A 366 -16.42 -0.56 -3.97
C GLY A 366 -15.86 -1.65 -3.04
N ASN A 367 -15.13 -1.27 -1.99
CA ASN A 367 -14.66 -2.19 -0.96
C ASN A 367 -15.82 -2.59 -0.02
N LEU A 368 -16.35 -3.80 -0.23
CA LEU A 368 -17.49 -4.34 0.52
C LEU A 368 -17.27 -4.38 2.05
N GLN A 369 -16.04 -4.61 2.52
CA GLN A 369 -15.78 -4.70 3.96
C GLN A 369 -15.92 -3.33 4.62
N ILE A 370 -15.26 -2.32 4.06
CA ILE A 370 -15.33 -0.91 4.50
C ILE A 370 -16.78 -0.41 4.42
N PHE A 371 -17.45 -0.65 3.29
CA PHE A 371 -18.86 -0.33 3.12
C PHE A 371 -19.73 -0.96 4.21
N ASN A 372 -19.63 -2.28 4.42
CA ASN A 372 -20.45 -2.98 5.42
C ASN A 372 -20.24 -2.42 6.83
N ARG A 373 -19.00 -2.03 7.17
CA ARG A 373 -18.70 -1.47 8.49
C ARG A 373 -19.32 -0.09 8.70
N LEU A 374 -19.26 0.79 7.70
CA LEU A 374 -19.94 2.09 7.74
C LEU A 374 -21.46 1.91 7.71
N PHE A 375 -21.96 1.09 6.80
CA PHE A 375 -23.38 0.81 6.60
C PHE A 375 -24.06 0.28 7.86
N THR A 376 -23.41 -0.64 8.58
CA THR A 376 -23.97 -1.21 9.83
C THR A 376 -23.96 -0.23 10.99
N ASN A 377 -23.20 0.87 10.94
CA ASN A 377 -23.19 1.89 11.98
C ASN A 377 -24.42 2.81 11.85
N ARG A 378 -25.32 2.76 12.84
CA ARG A 378 -26.59 3.54 12.85
C ARG A 378 -26.40 5.05 12.75
N HIS A 379 -25.25 5.56 13.15
CA HIS A 379 -24.92 6.98 13.02
C HIS A 379 -24.71 7.43 11.57
N VAL A 380 -24.37 6.54 10.65
CA VAL A 380 -24.19 6.88 9.22
C VAL A 380 -25.54 7.02 8.53
N LYS A 381 -25.82 8.20 7.96
CA LYS A 381 -27.03 8.50 7.17
C LYS A 381 -26.86 7.97 5.72
N LEU A 382 -27.90 7.35 5.20
CA LEU A 382 -27.86 6.68 3.88
C LEU A 382 -28.34 7.57 2.73
N ASN A 383 -29.05 8.66 3.03
CA ASN A 383 -29.81 9.46 2.04
C ASN A 383 -29.28 10.90 1.93
N LEU A 384 -28.04 11.16 2.36
CA LEU A 384 -27.41 12.46 2.14
C LEU A 384 -27.04 12.61 0.67
N ILE A 385 -27.23 13.80 0.12
CA ILE A 385 -26.90 14.13 -1.28
C ILE A 385 -25.58 14.89 -1.35
N ASN A 386 -24.75 14.57 -2.34
CA ASN A 386 -23.54 15.34 -2.66
C ASN A 386 -23.86 16.61 -3.47
N ASN A 387 -22.84 17.38 -3.88
CA ASN A 387 -23.04 18.61 -4.66
C ASN A 387 -23.61 18.34 -6.07
N MET A 388 -23.46 17.12 -6.58
CA MET A 388 -24.10 16.64 -7.80
C MET A 388 -25.53 16.13 -7.54
N GLY A 389 -26.08 16.32 -6.33
CA GLY A 389 -27.37 15.84 -5.85
C GLY A 389 -27.53 14.33 -5.70
N GLN A 390 -26.45 13.56 -5.88
CA GLN A 390 -26.45 12.09 -5.85
C GLN A 390 -26.36 11.56 -4.42
N THR A 391 -27.13 10.52 -4.12
CA THR A 391 -27.01 9.74 -2.89
C THR A 391 -26.01 8.57 -3.06
N PRO A 392 -25.59 7.89 -1.98
CA PRO A 392 -24.81 6.65 -2.08
C PRO A 392 -25.52 5.57 -2.91
N LEU A 393 -26.86 5.52 -2.91
CA LEU A 393 -27.62 4.60 -3.75
C LEU A 393 -27.46 4.93 -5.23
N ASP A 394 -27.48 6.21 -5.59
CA ASP A 394 -27.35 6.66 -6.99
C ASP A 394 -25.94 6.37 -7.53
N ILE A 395 -24.90 6.68 -6.75
CA ILE A 395 -23.51 6.34 -7.08
C ILE A 395 -23.35 4.82 -7.25
N SER A 396 -23.97 4.01 -6.38
CA SER A 396 -23.91 2.55 -6.49
C SER A 396 -24.58 2.04 -7.78
N SER A 397 -25.62 2.73 -8.25
CA SER A 397 -26.32 2.40 -9.49
C SER A 397 -25.48 2.75 -10.73
N ILE A 398 -24.73 3.87 -10.68
CA ILE A 398 -23.81 4.28 -11.75
C ILE A 398 -22.61 3.32 -11.82
N LYS A 399 -21.96 3.03 -10.68
CA LYS A 399 -20.70 2.27 -10.61
C LYS A 399 -20.91 0.75 -10.66
N LYS A 400 -22.13 0.26 -10.53
CA LYS A 400 -22.43 -1.18 -10.64
C LYS A 400 -22.12 -1.65 -12.07
N PRO A 401 -21.31 -2.73 -12.25
CA PRO A 401 -21.06 -3.26 -13.59
C PRO A 401 -22.35 -3.75 -14.25
N ARG A 402 -22.40 -3.63 -15.58
CA ARG A 402 -23.52 -4.06 -16.44
C ARG A 402 -23.06 -5.25 -17.33
N GLY A 403 -23.95 -6.19 -17.71
CA GLY A 403 -23.59 -7.41 -18.44
C GLY A 403 -24.11 -8.77 -17.95
N VAL A 404 -23.56 -9.88 -18.43
CA VAL A 404 -24.12 -11.25 -18.24
C VAL A 404 -23.71 -11.92 -16.92
N HIS A 405 -22.70 -11.40 -16.25
CA HIS A 405 -22.23 -11.92 -14.95
C HIS A 405 -23.24 -11.74 -13.79
N HIS A 406 -24.48 -11.33 -14.07
CA HIS A 406 -25.44 -10.76 -13.11
C HIS A 406 -26.19 -11.71 -12.19
N GLN A 407 -25.80 -12.98 -12.14
CA GLN A 407 -26.36 -13.91 -11.16
C GLN A 407 -25.32 -14.56 -10.24
N TYR A 408 -24.03 -14.38 -10.52
CA TYR A 408 -22.99 -14.69 -9.54
C TYR A 408 -22.96 -13.56 -8.52
N LEU A 409 -23.74 -13.81 -7.48
CA LEU A 409 -23.84 -13.15 -6.21
C LEU A 409 -22.54 -12.56 -5.61
N GLY A 410 -21.35 -12.91 -6.12
CA GLY A 410 -20.03 -12.54 -5.62
C GLY A 410 -19.52 -11.11 -5.89
N ASP A 411 -20.07 -10.34 -6.84
CA ASP A 411 -19.55 -8.98 -7.11
C ASP A 411 -19.86 -8.03 -5.94
N LYS A 412 -18.79 -7.44 -5.39
CA LYS A 412 -18.82 -6.50 -4.27
C LYS A 412 -19.72 -5.29 -4.56
N ARG A 413 -19.68 -4.71 -5.77
CA ARG A 413 -20.44 -3.49 -6.13
C ARG A 413 -21.93 -3.79 -6.27
N ILE A 414 -22.29 -4.93 -6.88
CA ILE A 414 -23.67 -5.38 -6.96
C ILE A 414 -24.25 -5.61 -5.56
N ARG A 415 -23.45 -6.19 -4.67
CA ARG A 415 -23.86 -6.45 -3.30
C ARG A 415 -24.07 -5.15 -2.51
N ILE A 416 -23.17 -4.17 -2.63
CA ILE A 416 -23.33 -2.82 -2.04
C ILE A 416 -24.66 -2.20 -2.49
N HIS A 417 -24.91 -2.17 -3.79
CA HIS A 417 -26.14 -1.62 -4.36
C HIS A 417 -27.41 -2.35 -3.87
N ARG A 418 -27.35 -3.69 -3.78
CA ARG A 418 -28.47 -4.51 -3.25
C ARG A 418 -28.73 -4.19 -1.78
N LEU A 419 -27.68 -4.06 -0.96
CA LEU A 419 -27.79 -3.75 0.47
C LEU A 419 -28.45 -2.39 0.71
N LEU A 420 -28.07 -1.35 -0.04
CA LEU A 420 -28.69 -0.04 0.03
C LEU A 420 -30.18 -0.10 -0.33
N ARG A 421 -30.53 -0.79 -1.44
CA ARG A 421 -31.92 -0.99 -1.85
C ARG A 421 -32.73 -1.76 -0.80
N HIS A 422 -32.16 -2.83 -0.23
CA HIS A 422 -32.83 -3.68 0.75
C HIS A 422 -33.20 -2.93 2.04
N VAL A 423 -32.46 -1.88 2.41
CA VAL A 423 -32.77 -1.05 3.59
C VAL A 423 -33.68 0.13 3.23
N GLY A 424 -34.08 0.27 1.97
CA GLY A 424 -34.94 1.36 1.53
C GLY A 424 -34.21 2.70 1.50
N ALA A 425 -32.89 2.69 1.22
CA ALA A 425 -32.18 3.94 0.91
C ALA A 425 -32.89 4.64 -0.25
N GLN A 426 -32.99 5.96 -0.14
CA GLN A 426 -33.70 6.79 -1.12
C GLN A 426 -32.70 7.31 -2.16
N SER A 427 -33.15 7.39 -3.41
CA SER A 427 -32.44 8.12 -4.46
C SER A 427 -32.61 9.63 -4.28
N GLY A 428 -31.68 10.41 -4.83
CA GLY A 428 -31.77 11.86 -4.89
C GLY A 428 -32.98 12.34 -5.69
N ALA A 429 -33.27 13.64 -5.60
CA ALA A 429 -34.43 14.27 -6.24
C ALA A 429 -34.20 14.48 -7.76
N PHE A 430 -34.01 13.39 -8.50
CA PHE A 430 -33.90 13.40 -9.96
C PHE A 430 -35.03 12.62 -10.61
N ARG A 431 -35.38 13.03 -11.82
CA ARG A 431 -36.12 12.17 -12.76
C ARG A 431 -35.20 11.02 -13.18
N GLN A 432 -35.55 9.81 -12.74
CA GLN A 432 -34.70 8.62 -12.80
C GLN A 432 -34.39 8.14 -14.24
N ASP A 433 -35.25 8.51 -15.19
CA ASP A 433 -35.11 8.37 -16.63
C ASP A 433 -33.91 9.16 -17.16
N HIS A 434 -33.86 10.48 -16.97
CA HIS A 434 -32.76 11.32 -17.45
C HIS A 434 -31.42 11.03 -16.75
N PHE A 435 -31.46 10.76 -15.44
CA PHE A 435 -30.26 10.42 -14.67
C PHE A 435 -29.54 9.18 -15.25
N ARG A 436 -30.31 8.20 -15.73
CA ARG A 436 -29.76 6.97 -16.31
C ARG A 436 -29.13 7.17 -17.69
N GLU A 437 -29.68 8.09 -18.48
CA GLU A 437 -29.18 8.43 -19.81
C GLU A 437 -27.88 9.24 -19.75
N GLU A 438 -27.80 10.19 -18.82
CA GLU A 438 -26.67 11.11 -18.69
C GLU A 438 -25.45 10.46 -18.00
N HIS A 439 -25.69 9.72 -16.91
CA HIS A 439 -24.61 9.26 -16.04
C HIS A 439 -24.19 7.81 -16.27
N VAL A 440 -24.93 7.07 -17.11
CA VAL A 440 -24.67 5.64 -17.28
C VAL A 440 -24.39 5.31 -18.73
N GLY A 441 -23.09 5.15 -19.03
CA GLY A 441 -22.58 4.80 -20.35
C GLY A 441 -23.32 3.62 -20.99
N SER A 442 -23.46 3.70 -22.31
CA SER A 442 -23.95 2.61 -23.14
C SER A 442 -23.05 1.38 -22.95
N LEU A 443 -23.68 0.22 -22.85
CA LEU A 443 -22.96 -1.06 -22.86
C LEU A 443 -22.39 -1.28 -24.25
N ASP A 444 -21.17 -1.81 -24.36
CA ASP A 444 -20.75 -2.43 -25.61
C ASP A 444 -21.57 -3.71 -25.81
N GLU A 445 -22.63 -3.58 -26.60
CA GLU A 445 -23.56 -4.67 -26.91
C GLU A 445 -22.79 -5.85 -27.51
N LYS A 446 -21.82 -5.60 -28.40
CA LYS A 446 -21.05 -6.66 -29.08
C LYS A 446 -20.22 -7.50 -28.11
N GLU A 447 -19.59 -6.87 -27.13
CA GLU A 447 -18.82 -7.59 -26.11
C GLU A 447 -19.74 -8.48 -25.24
N GLN A 448 -20.92 -7.97 -24.88
CA GLN A 448 -21.89 -8.74 -24.09
C GLN A 448 -22.44 -9.91 -24.87
N GLU A 449 -22.81 -9.71 -26.14
CA GLU A 449 -23.31 -10.76 -27.01
C GLU A 449 -22.32 -11.92 -27.16
N LYS A 450 -21.02 -11.60 -27.30
CA LYS A 450 -19.96 -12.59 -27.35
C LYS A 450 -19.89 -13.39 -26.04
N LYS A 451 -19.89 -12.70 -24.89
CA LYS A 451 -19.87 -13.36 -23.57
C LYS A 451 -21.09 -14.25 -23.32
N ILE A 452 -22.30 -13.83 -23.74
CA ILE A 452 -23.51 -14.69 -23.67
C ILE A 452 -23.29 -15.94 -24.51
N SER A 453 -22.79 -15.78 -25.73
CA SER A 453 -22.58 -16.89 -26.66
C SER A 453 -21.62 -17.93 -26.07
N ASP A 454 -20.44 -17.49 -25.63
CA ASP A 454 -19.41 -18.37 -25.04
C ASP A 454 -19.91 -19.09 -23.78
N SER A 455 -20.64 -18.37 -22.92
CA SER A 455 -21.24 -18.94 -21.71
C SER A 455 -22.37 -19.92 -22.04
N SER A 456 -23.16 -19.64 -23.07
CA SER A 456 -24.27 -20.49 -23.51
C SER A 456 -23.75 -21.79 -24.13
N GLN A 457 -22.64 -21.74 -24.87
CA GLN A 457 -21.97 -22.92 -25.40
C GLN A 457 -21.46 -23.83 -24.26
N THR A 458 -20.76 -23.24 -23.29
CA THR A 458 -20.24 -23.98 -22.13
C THR A 458 -21.36 -24.65 -21.33
N LEU A 459 -22.44 -23.90 -21.06
CA LEU A 459 -23.61 -24.43 -20.35
C LEU A 459 -24.34 -25.48 -21.19
N GLY A 460 -24.39 -25.31 -22.51
CA GLY A 460 -25.00 -26.26 -23.45
C GLY A 460 -24.35 -27.63 -23.39
N ILE A 461 -23.02 -27.71 -23.31
CA ILE A 461 -22.27 -28.97 -23.16
C ILE A 461 -22.73 -29.72 -21.90
N GLY A 462 -22.87 -29.01 -20.77
CA GLY A 462 -23.36 -29.59 -19.53
C GLY A 462 -24.79 -30.15 -19.64
N SER A 463 -25.68 -29.43 -20.34
CA SER A 463 -27.09 -29.84 -20.47
C SER A 463 -27.21 -31.07 -21.37
N VAL A 464 -26.46 -31.10 -22.48
CA VAL A 464 -26.39 -32.28 -23.36
C VAL A 464 -25.86 -33.49 -22.59
N LEU A 465 -24.81 -33.32 -21.79
CA LEU A 465 -24.25 -34.41 -20.99
C LEU A 465 -25.28 -34.97 -19.99
N ILE A 466 -25.96 -34.09 -19.24
CA ILE A 466 -27.00 -34.50 -18.28
C ILE A 466 -28.17 -35.18 -19.02
N ALA A 467 -28.63 -34.64 -20.14
CA ALA A 467 -29.69 -35.24 -20.94
C ALA A 467 -29.30 -36.64 -21.45
N THR A 468 -28.06 -36.82 -21.90
CA THR A 468 -27.55 -38.11 -22.38
C THR A 468 -27.48 -39.15 -21.26
N VAL A 469 -26.97 -38.76 -20.09
CA VAL A 469 -26.93 -39.65 -18.91
C VAL A 469 -28.34 -40.01 -18.44
N ALA A 470 -29.26 -39.04 -18.40
CA ALA A 470 -30.64 -39.31 -18.01
C ALA A 470 -31.35 -40.22 -19.03
N PHE A 471 -31.15 -39.99 -20.33
CA PHE A 471 -31.72 -40.81 -21.40
C PHE A 471 -31.23 -42.25 -21.31
N THR A 472 -29.92 -42.46 -21.15
CA THR A 472 -29.34 -43.81 -21.01
C THR A 472 -29.83 -44.51 -19.74
N ALA A 473 -29.90 -43.80 -18.61
CA ALA A 473 -30.41 -44.33 -17.35
C ALA A 473 -31.89 -44.74 -17.42
N ALA A 474 -32.70 -44.11 -18.27
CA ALA A 474 -34.12 -44.46 -18.43
C ALA A 474 -34.33 -45.86 -19.04
N PHE A 475 -33.38 -46.34 -19.86
CA PHE A 475 -33.44 -47.65 -20.51
C PHE A 475 -32.52 -48.69 -19.84
N ALA A 476 -31.44 -48.26 -19.20
CA ALA A 476 -30.57 -49.11 -18.39
C ALA A 476 -31.15 -49.31 -16.97
N LEU A 477 -32.31 -49.97 -16.90
CA LEU A 477 -33.07 -50.08 -15.65
C LEU A 477 -32.33 -50.91 -14.58
N PRO A 478 -32.25 -50.41 -13.33
CA PRO A 478 -31.74 -51.18 -12.19
C PRO A 478 -32.49 -52.52 -12.04
N GLY A 479 -31.74 -53.63 -12.01
CA GLY A 479 -32.30 -54.99 -11.90
C GLY A 479 -32.80 -55.61 -13.21
N GLY A 480 -32.76 -54.89 -14.34
CA GLY A 480 -33.10 -55.41 -15.66
C GLY A 480 -34.59 -55.72 -15.87
N TYR A 481 -34.87 -56.48 -16.93
CA TYR A 481 -36.22 -56.87 -17.35
C TYR A 481 -36.53 -58.30 -16.93
N ARG A 482 -37.81 -58.58 -16.65
CA ARG A 482 -38.30 -59.94 -16.42
C ARG A 482 -38.18 -60.74 -17.72
N ALA A 483 -37.71 -61.98 -17.60
CA ALA A 483 -37.63 -62.91 -18.72
C ALA A 483 -39.03 -63.19 -19.33
N ASP A 484 -39.04 -63.52 -20.63
CA ASP A 484 -40.25 -63.64 -21.45
C ASP A 484 -41.14 -64.85 -21.09
N ASP A 485 -40.61 -65.76 -20.27
CA ASP A 485 -41.30 -66.93 -19.72
C ASP A 485 -42.29 -66.58 -18.59
N HIS A 486 -42.24 -65.36 -18.05
CA HIS A 486 -43.21 -64.86 -17.08
C HIS A 486 -44.44 -64.21 -17.73
N LYS A 487 -45.61 -64.29 -17.06
CA LYS A 487 -46.87 -63.61 -17.48
C LYS A 487 -46.76 -62.08 -17.65
N LYS A 488 -45.65 -61.48 -17.20
CA LYS A 488 -45.30 -60.05 -17.37
C LYS A 488 -43.87 -59.91 -17.92
N GLY A 489 -43.48 -60.77 -18.86
CA GLY A 489 -42.20 -60.69 -19.58
C GLY A 489 -41.99 -59.31 -20.21
N GLY A 490 -40.75 -58.83 -20.23
CA GLY A 490 -40.41 -57.49 -20.74
C GLY A 490 -40.75 -56.33 -19.79
N THR A 491 -41.32 -56.58 -18.61
CA THR A 491 -41.53 -55.53 -17.59
C THR A 491 -40.32 -55.40 -16.66
N PRO A 492 -40.06 -54.23 -16.05
CA PRO A 492 -38.93 -54.05 -15.14
C PRO A 492 -39.06 -54.96 -13.90
N MET A 493 -37.96 -55.59 -13.48
CA MET A 493 -37.96 -56.52 -12.34
C MET A 493 -38.45 -55.84 -11.05
N LEU A 494 -37.89 -54.65 -10.77
CA LEU A 494 -38.12 -53.86 -9.55
C LEU A 494 -39.35 -52.93 -9.64
N ALA A 495 -40.20 -53.10 -10.65
CA ALA A 495 -41.44 -52.32 -10.78
C ALA A 495 -42.34 -52.47 -9.55
N GLY A 496 -42.76 -51.35 -8.96
CA GLY A 496 -43.60 -51.31 -7.75
C GLY A 496 -42.86 -50.99 -6.44
N HIS A 497 -41.52 -51.03 -6.43
CA HIS A 497 -40.73 -50.53 -5.31
C HIS A 497 -40.70 -49.00 -5.29
N TYR A 498 -40.79 -48.40 -4.09
CA TYR A 498 -40.77 -46.95 -3.92
C TYR A 498 -39.52 -46.30 -4.54
N ALA A 499 -38.34 -46.88 -4.25
CA ALA A 499 -37.08 -46.37 -4.80
C ALA A 499 -37.02 -46.45 -6.33
N PHE A 500 -37.70 -47.44 -6.94
CA PHE A 500 -37.78 -47.59 -8.39
C PHE A 500 -38.67 -46.50 -9.01
N ASP A 501 -39.86 -46.25 -8.44
CA ASP A 501 -40.74 -45.18 -8.90
C ASP A 501 -40.03 -43.80 -8.78
N VAL A 502 -39.28 -43.56 -7.68
CA VAL A 502 -38.46 -42.35 -7.49
C VAL A 502 -37.35 -42.24 -8.54
N PHE A 503 -36.61 -43.31 -8.82
CA PHE A 503 -35.54 -43.35 -9.81
C PHE A 503 -36.05 -42.97 -11.22
N ILE A 504 -37.18 -43.54 -11.64
CA ILE A 504 -37.76 -43.27 -12.96
C ILE A 504 -38.20 -41.81 -13.08
N ILE A 505 -38.92 -41.30 -12.07
CA ILE A 505 -39.44 -39.92 -12.09
C ILE A 505 -38.28 -38.92 -12.03
N ALA A 506 -37.26 -39.18 -11.20
CA ALA A 506 -36.06 -38.35 -11.11
C ALA A 506 -35.30 -38.29 -12.45
N THR A 507 -35.10 -39.44 -13.10
CA THR A 507 -34.43 -39.54 -14.40
C THR A 507 -35.21 -38.81 -15.50
N THR A 508 -36.54 -38.98 -15.52
CA THR A 508 -37.42 -38.29 -16.46
C THR A 508 -37.40 -36.77 -16.26
N LEU A 509 -37.47 -36.32 -15.01
CA LEU A 509 -37.41 -34.90 -14.68
C LEU A 509 -36.05 -34.29 -15.03
N ALA A 510 -34.96 -35.03 -14.82
CA ALA A 510 -33.61 -34.63 -15.23
C ALA A 510 -33.53 -34.42 -16.75
N PHE A 511 -34.06 -35.36 -17.53
CA PHE A 511 -34.07 -35.31 -18.99
C PHE A 511 -34.89 -34.12 -19.52
N ILE A 512 -36.14 -33.97 -19.07
CA ILE A 512 -37.02 -32.87 -19.52
C ILE A 512 -36.43 -31.51 -19.13
N SER A 513 -35.91 -31.38 -17.91
CA SER A 513 -35.29 -30.12 -17.45
C SER A 513 -34.02 -29.78 -18.24
N ALA A 514 -33.21 -30.79 -18.61
CA ALA A 514 -32.02 -30.59 -19.42
C ALA A 514 -32.37 -30.16 -20.86
N ILE A 515 -33.40 -30.77 -21.47
CA ILE A 515 -33.89 -30.34 -22.79
C ILE A 515 -34.48 -28.94 -22.74
N ALA A 516 -35.28 -28.62 -21.72
CA ALA A 516 -35.81 -27.27 -21.55
C ALA A 516 -34.66 -26.24 -21.42
N SER A 517 -33.61 -26.57 -20.67
CA SER A 517 -32.39 -25.74 -20.58
C SER A 517 -31.74 -25.53 -21.95
N LEU A 518 -31.59 -26.59 -22.77
CA LEU A 518 -31.06 -26.48 -24.14
C LEU A 518 -31.90 -25.56 -25.02
N SER A 519 -33.23 -25.69 -24.98
CA SER A 519 -34.13 -24.83 -25.73
C SER A 519 -33.92 -23.36 -25.38
N PHE A 520 -33.86 -23.01 -24.09
CA PHE A 520 -33.59 -21.64 -23.66
C PHE A 520 -32.17 -21.16 -23.97
N LEU A 521 -31.17 -22.05 -23.97
CA LEU A 521 -29.80 -21.74 -24.39
C LEU A 521 -29.70 -21.44 -25.88
N MET A 522 -30.44 -22.17 -26.72
CA MET A 522 -30.53 -21.86 -28.15
C MET A 522 -31.10 -20.45 -28.35
N TYR A 523 -32.17 -20.08 -27.64
CA TYR A 523 -32.71 -18.72 -27.67
C TYR A 523 -31.71 -17.66 -27.15
N ALA A 524 -30.86 -18.00 -26.17
CA ALA A 524 -29.83 -17.09 -25.67
C ALA A 524 -28.65 -16.91 -26.65
N GLY A 525 -28.34 -17.93 -27.44
CA GLY A 525 -27.22 -17.95 -28.40
C GLY A 525 -27.54 -17.32 -29.76
N ILE A 526 -28.81 -17.18 -30.14
CA ILE A 526 -29.19 -16.56 -31.42
C ILE A 526 -28.87 -15.07 -31.41
N SER A 527 -28.05 -14.63 -32.37
CA SER A 527 -27.63 -13.23 -32.54
C SER A 527 -28.73 -12.30 -33.04
N MET A 528 -29.84 -12.84 -33.56
CA MET A 528 -31.00 -12.06 -34.04
C MET A 528 -31.92 -11.55 -32.93
N VAL A 529 -31.64 -11.88 -31.66
CA VAL A 529 -32.51 -11.56 -30.52
C VAL A 529 -31.89 -10.43 -29.68
N ASP A 530 -32.72 -9.49 -29.23
CA ASP A 530 -32.30 -8.39 -28.34
C ASP A 530 -31.53 -8.90 -27.10
N THR A 531 -30.47 -8.19 -26.71
CA THR A 531 -29.58 -8.51 -25.60
C THR A 531 -30.35 -8.75 -24.29
N ARG A 532 -31.43 -8.01 -24.04
CA ARG A 532 -32.26 -8.18 -22.84
C ARG A 532 -32.99 -9.53 -22.82
N THR A 533 -33.51 -9.95 -23.97
CA THR A 533 -34.23 -11.22 -24.13
C THR A 533 -33.26 -12.40 -24.10
N ARG A 534 -32.06 -12.24 -24.67
CA ARG A 534 -30.96 -13.21 -24.55
C ARG A 534 -30.57 -13.45 -23.09
N LEU A 535 -30.40 -12.38 -22.31
CA LEU A 535 -30.08 -12.47 -20.88
C LEU A 535 -31.19 -13.16 -20.06
N ARG A 536 -32.46 -12.85 -20.34
CA ARG A 536 -33.60 -13.52 -19.67
C ARG A 536 -33.63 -15.01 -19.99
N SER A 537 -33.46 -15.38 -21.25
CA SER A 537 -33.43 -16.78 -21.70
C SER A 537 -32.26 -17.54 -21.06
N PHE A 538 -31.08 -16.93 -21.01
CA PHE A 538 -29.91 -17.48 -20.33
C PHE A 538 -30.19 -17.75 -18.85
N ASN A 539 -30.79 -16.80 -18.11
CA ASN A 539 -31.11 -16.99 -16.70
C ASN A 539 -32.14 -18.12 -16.46
N ILE A 540 -33.16 -18.21 -17.32
CA ILE A 540 -34.14 -19.31 -17.26
C ILE A 540 -33.45 -20.65 -17.50
N SER A 541 -32.55 -20.70 -18.49
CA SER A 541 -31.80 -21.93 -18.81
C SER A 541 -30.95 -22.44 -17.64
N LEU A 542 -30.35 -21.51 -16.88
CA LEU A 542 -29.55 -21.82 -15.70
C LEU A 542 -30.40 -22.44 -14.57
N ALA A 543 -31.64 -21.95 -14.39
CA ALA A 543 -32.56 -22.52 -13.41
C ALA A 543 -32.95 -23.97 -13.76
N PHE A 544 -33.26 -24.23 -15.04
CA PHE A 544 -33.56 -25.58 -15.52
C PHE A 544 -32.35 -26.52 -15.46
N MET A 545 -31.15 -26.02 -15.79
CA MET A 545 -29.90 -26.77 -15.64
C MET A 545 -29.67 -27.19 -14.18
N ALA A 546 -29.82 -26.26 -13.25
CA ALA A 546 -29.64 -26.58 -11.84
C ALA A 546 -30.69 -27.60 -11.37
N GLY A 547 -31.92 -27.52 -11.89
CA GLY A 547 -32.96 -28.53 -11.68
C GLY A 547 -32.56 -29.91 -12.20
N SER A 548 -32.08 -29.99 -13.44
CA SER A 548 -31.69 -31.25 -14.07
C SER A 548 -30.54 -31.93 -13.34
N SER A 549 -29.52 -31.18 -12.91
CA SER A 549 -28.40 -31.68 -12.12
C SER A 549 -28.86 -32.29 -10.79
N ARG A 550 -29.77 -31.63 -10.07
CA ARG A 550 -30.30 -32.15 -8.78
C ARG A 550 -31.17 -33.40 -8.99
N SER A 551 -32.03 -33.41 -10.00
CA SER A 551 -32.82 -34.58 -10.36
C SER A 551 -31.93 -35.77 -10.76
N LEU A 552 -30.84 -35.52 -11.48
CA LEU A 552 -29.85 -36.53 -11.83
C LEU A 552 -29.15 -37.07 -10.57
N GLY A 553 -28.77 -36.19 -9.63
CA GLY A 553 -28.22 -36.61 -8.33
C GLY A 553 -29.18 -37.49 -7.52
N ALA A 554 -30.49 -37.21 -7.58
CA ALA A 554 -31.52 -38.07 -6.99
C ALA A 554 -31.54 -39.46 -7.65
N ALA A 555 -31.53 -39.51 -8.99
CA ALA A 555 -31.46 -40.77 -9.73
C ALA A 555 -30.21 -41.59 -9.38
N PHE A 556 -29.04 -40.95 -9.28
CA PHE A 556 -27.80 -41.59 -8.83
C PHE A 556 -27.80 -42.06 -7.38
N THR A 557 -28.68 -41.50 -6.54
CA THR A 557 -28.82 -41.95 -5.15
C THR A 557 -29.69 -43.20 -5.09
N PHE A 558 -30.86 -43.19 -5.76
CA PHE A 558 -31.81 -44.30 -5.70
C PHE A 558 -31.47 -45.49 -6.62
N GLY A 559 -30.78 -45.26 -7.75
CA GLY A 559 -30.40 -46.30 -8.71
C GLY A 559 -29.47 -47.37 -8.13
N PRO A 560 -28.27 -47.01 -7.65
CA PRO A 560 -27.37 -47.94 -6.96
C PRO A 560 -27.99 -48.55 -5.70
N TYR A 561 -28.80 -47.78 -4.95
CA TYR A 561 -29.50 -48.28 -3.77
C TYR A 561 -30.43 -49.45 -4.11
N LEU A 562 -31.17 -49.39 -5.22
CA LEU A 562 -32.06 -50.47 -5.67
C LEU A 562 -31.32 -51.78 -5.93
N VAL A 563 -30.09 -51.72 -6.46
CA VAL A 563 -29.31 -52.91 -6.82
C VAL A 563 -28.49 -53.42 -5.64
N LEU A 564 -27.90 -52.51 -4.87
CA LEU A 564 -26.93 -52.85 -3.82
C LEU A 564 -27.58 -53.08 -2.46
N ALA A 565 -28.71 -52.46 -2.13
CA ALA A 565 -29.31 -52.62 -0.80
C ALA A 565 -29.61 -54.08 -0.40
N PRO A 566 -30.07 -54.97 -1.33
CA PRO A 566 -30.27 -56.37 -1.01
C PRO A 566 -28.98 -57.20 -0.82
N VAL A 567 -27.85 -56.77 -1.41
CA VAL A 567 -26.60 -57.57 -1.50
C VAL A 567 -25.52 -57.03 -0.56
N ALA A 568 -25.36 -55.73 -0.49
CA ALA A 568 -24.33 -55.02 0.26
C ALA A 568 -24.89 -53.70 0.80
N HIS A 569 -25.69 -53.82 1.86
CA HIS A 569 -26.40 -52.69 2.46
C HIS A 569 -25.46 -51.55 2.90
N THR A 570 -24.29 -51.88 3.45
CA THR A 570 -23.30 -50.89 3.89
C THR A 570 -22.79 -50.04 2.73
N THR A 571 -22.41 -50.66 1.60
CA THR A 571 -21.94 -49.93 0.41
C THR A 571 -23.05 -49.08 -0.21
N ALA A 572 -24.30 -49.56 -0.20
CA ALA A 572 -25.45 -48.80 -0.68
C ALA A 572 -25.67 -47.52 0.15
N VAL A 573 -25.61 -47.64 1.48
CA VAL A 573 -25.75 -46.49 2.40
C VAL A 573 -24.61 -45.50 2.24
N VAL A 574 -23.36 -45.97 2.14
CA VAL A 574 -22.20 -45.09 1.91
C VAL A 574 -22.31 -44.34 0.58
N SER A 575 -22.74 -45.01 -0.49
CA SER A 575 -22.97 -44.37 -1.79
C SER A 575 -24.02 -43.25 -1.70
N CYS A 576 -25.14 -43.50 -1.03
CA CYS A 576 -26.17 -42.49 -0.79
C CYS A 576 -25.68 -41.33 0.10
N ALA A 577 -24.84 -41.63 1.10
CA ALA A 577 -24.28 -40.61 1.98
C ALA A 577 -23.34 -39.66 1.22
N ILE A 578 -22.52 -40.18 0.29
CA ILE A 578 -21.59 -39.37 -0.51
C ILE A 578 -22.36 -38.44 -1.47
N THR A 579 -23.36 -38.95 -2.19
CA THR A 579 -24.15 -38.15 -3.14
C THR A 579 -24.96 -37.05 -2.44
N THR A 580 -25.54 -37.36 -1.28
CA THR A 580 -26.29 -36.38 -0.48
C THR A 580 -25.38 -35.34 0.17
N LEU A 581 -24.18 -35.71 0.62
CA LEU A 581 -23.20 -34.78 1.17
C LEU A 581 -22.76 -33.73 0.15
N MET A 582 -22.49 -34.13 -1.09
CA MET A 582 -22.12 -33.18 -2.15
C MET A 582 -23.24 -32.18 -2.42
N ALA A 583 -24.50 -32.65 -2.49
CA ALA A 583 -25.66 -31.77 -2.65
C ALA A 583 -25.84 -30.81 -1.46
N LEU A 584 -25.51 -31.23 -0.24
CA LEU A 584 -25.57 -30.38 0.95
C LEU A 584 -24.52 -29.27 0.93
N VAL A 585 -23.29 -29.54 0.45
CA VAL A 585 -22.21 -28.53 0.37
C VAL A 585 -22.64 -27.34 -0.50
N ASP A 586 -23.23 -27.58 -1.66
CA ASP A 586 -23.71 -26.53 -2.56
C ASP A 586 -24.80 -25.66 -1.89
N ILE A 587 -25.68 -26.28 -1.12
CA ILE A 587 -26.77 -25.60 -0.40
C ILE A 587 -26.20 -24.75 0.74
N VAL A 588 -25.29 -25.32 1.52
CA VAL A 588 -24.64 -24.61 2.63
C VAL A 588 -23.89 -23.40 2.11
N TRP A 589 -23.15 -23.54 1.00
CA TRP A 589 -22.44 -22.43 0.39
C TRP A 589 -23.39 -21.29 -0.02
N LEU A 590 -24.51 -21.61 -0.68
CA LEU A 590 -25.51 -20.62 -1.09
C LEU A 590 -26.18 -19.93 0.12
N ILE A 591 -26.52 -20.70 1.16
CA ILE A 591 -27.10 -20.17 2.41
C ILE A 591 -26.11 -19.23 3.09
N VAL A 592 -24.85 -19.64 3.29
CA VAL A 592 -23.81 -18.82 3.92
C VAL A 592 -23.62 -17.52 3.14
N PHE A 593 -23.55 -17.61 1.81
CA PHE A 593 -23.39 -16.46 0.94
C PHE A 593 -24.50 -15.42 1.16
N MET A 594 -25.76 -15.87 1.11
CA MET A 594 -26.95 -15.02 1.21
C MET A 594 -27.20 -14.51 2.63
N ALA A 595 -27.02 -15.38 3.63
CA ALA A 595 -27.19 -15.05 5.04
C ALA A 595 -26.25 -13.93 5.47
N ALA A 596 -25.02 -13.88 4.93
CA ALA A 596 -24.09 -12.80 5.24
C ALA A 596 -24.62 -11.40 4.85
N SER A 597 -25.36 -11.27 3.73
CA SER A 597 -26.02 -10.00 3.36
C SER A 597 -27.21 -9.69 4.27
N GLU A 598 -28.06 -10.66 4.55
CA GLU A 598 -29.22 -10.43 5.42
C GLU A 598 -28.77 -10.10 6.85
N LEU A 599 -27.69 -10.70 7.34
CA LEU A 599 -27.12 -10.37 8.64
C LEU A 599 -26.63 -8.92 8.70
N THR A 600 -26.04 -8.39 7.61
CA THR A 600 -25.65 -6.97 7.57
C THR A 600 -26.85 -6.04 7.58
N VAL A 601 -27.95 -6.41 6.91
CA VAL A 601 -29.20 -5.64 6.94
C VAL A 601 -29.86 -5.70 8.32
N ILE A 602 -29.90 -6.88 8.95
CA ILE A 602 -30.44 -7.07 10.31
C ILE A 602 -29.63 -6.25 11.32
N LYS A 603 -28.30 -6.22 11.21
CA LYS A 603 -27.46 -5.37 12.06
C LYS A 603 -27.82 -3.89 11.93
N ARG A 604 -28.20 -3.44 10.73
CA ARG A 604 -28.60 -2.05 10.46
C ARG A 604 -30.01 -1.73 10.99
N LEU A 605 -31.02 -2.50 10.57
CA LEU A 605 -32.43 -2.28 10.93
C LEU A 605 -32.76 -2.68 12.38
N GLY A 606 -31.93 -3.53 12.98
CA GLY A 606 -32.24 -4.19 14.24
C GLY A 606 -33.06 -5.47 14.04
N VAL A 607 -32.98 -6.37 15.02
CA VAL A 607 -33.63 -7.69 14.98
C VAL A 607 -35.15 -7.56 14.86
N GLY A 608 -35.77 -6.60 15.57
CA GLY A 608 -37.23 -6.44 15.60
C GLY A 608 -37.87 -6.08 14.26
N GLN A 609 -37.21 -5.30 13.39
CA GLN A 609 -37.77 -4.90 12.09
C GLN A 609 -37.47 -5.91 10.96
N ALA A 610 -36.45 -6.75 11.15
CA ALA A 610 -35.91 -7.61 10.09
C ALA A 610 -35.90 -9.12 10.44
N TRP A 611 -36.53 -9.54 11.55
CA TRP A 611 -36.56 -10.94 11.99
C TRP A 611 -37.15 -11.90 10.94
N TRP A 612 -38.11 -11.44 10.13
CA TRP A 612 -38.76 -12.23 9.08
C TRP A 612 -37.87 -12.44 7.85
N ARG A 613 -36.80 -11.64 7.65
CA ARG A 613 -35.97 -11.71 6.43
C ARG A 613 -35.16 -12.98 6.31
N LEU A 614 -34.57 -13.45 7.41
CA LEU A 614 -33.81 -14.70 7.41
C LEU A 614 -34.73 -15.91 7.12
N PRO A 615 -35.86 -16.09 7.83
CA PRO A 615 -36.82 -17.16 7.50
C PRO A 615 -37.36 -17.09 6.08
N THR A 616 -37.71 -15.90 5.56
CA THR A 616 -38.23 -15.78 4.18
C THR A 616 -37.15 -16.09 3.15
N MET A 617 -35.91 -15.63 3.37
CA MET A 617 -34.76 -15.97 2.53
C MET A 617 -34.51 -17.49 2.54
N LEU A 618 -34.50 -18.11 3.73
CA LEU A 618 -34.31 -19.55 3.87
C LEU A 618 -35.43 -20.31 3.16
N LEU A 619 -36.70 -19.92 3.33
CA LEU A 619 -37.82 -20.54 2.64
C LEU A 619 -37.70 -20.40 1.11
N GLN A 620 -37.32 -19.23 0.60
CA GLN A 620 -37.11 -19.01 -0.83
C GLN A 620 -35.98 -19.88 -1.38
N ILE A 621 -34.86 -19.99 -0.66
CA ILE A 621 -33.74 -20.86 -1.04
C ILE A 621 -34.16 -22.32 -1.01
N LEU A 622 -34.89 -22.75 0.03
CA LEU A 622 -35.40 -24.10 0.14
C LEU A 622 -36.35 -24.42 -1.03
N LEU A 623 -37.30 -23.55 -1.33
CA LEU A 623 -38.21 -23.75 -2.47
C LEU A 623 -37.44 -23.80 -3.81
N TRP A 624 -36.50 -22.86 -4.03
CA TRP A 624 -35.71 -22.80 -5.26
C TRP A 624 -34.75 -23.98 -5.43
N GLN A 625 -34.19 -24.49 -4.34
CA GLN A 625 -33.25 -25.61 -4.40
C GLN A 625 -33.98 -26.96 -4.44
N PHE A 626 -35.06 -27.10 -3.68
CA PHE A 626 -35.75 -28.38 -3.46
C PHE A 626 -36.97 -28.60 -4.35
N TRP A 627 -37.34 -27.67 -5.23
CA TRP A 627 -38.45 -27.87 -6.17
C TRP A 627 -38.40 -29.21 -6.93
N PRO A 628 -37.24 -29.74 -7.39
CA PRO A 628 -37.23 -31.01 -8.10
C PRO A 628 -37.63 -32.17 -7.20
N TYR A 629 -37.16 -32.17 -5.94
CA TYR A 629 -37.49 -33.20 -4.95
C TYR A 629 -38.95 -33.14 -4.54
N ILE A 630 -39.53 -31.94 -4.43
CA ILE A 630 -40.96 -31.74 -4.14
C ILE A 630 -41.81 -32.36 -5.27
N VAL A 631 -41.44 -32.11 -6.53
CA VAL A 631 -42.13 -32.68 -7.70
C VAL A 631 -42.00 -34.21 -7.70
N ILE A 632 -40.78 -34.75 -7.51
CA ILE A 632 -40.54 -36.20 -7.49
C ILE A 632 -41.39 -36.86 -6.39
N ALA A 633 -41.33 -36.35 -5.15
CA ALA A 633 -42.07 -36.89 -4.04
C ALA A 633 -43.59 -36.83 -4.26
N GLY A 634 -44.10 -35.70 -4.76
CA GLY A 634 -45.52 -35.50 -5.04
C GLY A 634 -46.08 -36.43 -6.12
N VAL A 635 -45.33 -36.64 -7.21
CA VAL A 635 -45.75 -37.57 -8.27
C VAL A 635 -45.75 -39.01 -7.77
N VAL A 636 -44.73 -39.41 -7.01
CA VAL A 636 -44.64 -40.77 -6.45
C VAL A 636 -45.80 -41.03 -5.48
N THR A 637 -46.08 -40.12 -4.54
CA THR A 637 -47.17 -40.31 -3.57
C THR A 637 -48.54 -40.33 -4.26
N TYR A 638 -48.77 -39.45 -5.23
CA TYR A 638 -50.00 -39.45 -6.03
C TYR A 638 -50.20 -40.77 -6.78
N SER A 639 -49.16 -41.26 -7.46
CA SER A 639 -49.22 -42.51 -8.22
C SER A 639 -49.53 -43.72 -7.35
N ARG A 640 -49.03 -43.75 -6.10
CA ARG A 640 -49.29 -44.84 -5.16
C ARG A 640 -50.68 -44.77 -4.53
N SER A 641 -51.16 -43.57 -4.20
CA SER A 641 -52.55 -43.38 -3.74
C SER A 641 -53.55 -43.95 -4.74
N LYS A 642 -53.32 -43.70 -6.04
CA LYS A 642 -54.15 -44.23 -7.13
C LYS A 642 -53.95 -45.72 -7.45
N ARG A 643 -52.90 -46.37 -6.92
CA ARG A 643 -52.72 -47.84 -7.01
C ARG A 643 -53.38 -48.57 -5.82
N MET A 644 -53.68 -47.86 -4.73
CA MET A 644 -54.34 -48.42 -3.53
C MET A 644 -55.87 -48.27 -3.58
N HIS A 645 -56.37 -47.32 -4.37
CA HIS A 645 -57.77 -47.23 -4.81
C HIS A 645 -57.93 -47.95 -6.15
#